data_AF-A0A9E5GA41-F1
#
_entry.id   AF-A0A9E5GA41-F1
#
_cell.length_a   1.000
_cell.length_b   1.000
_cell.length_c   1.000
_cell.angle_alpha   90.00
_cell.angle_beta   90.00
_cell.angle_gamma   90.00
#
_symmetry.space_group_name_H-M   'P 1'
#
loop_
_entity.id
_entity.type
_entity.pdbx_description
1 polymer ?
#
loop_
_entity_poly.entity_id
_entity_poly.type
_entity_poly.pdbx_seq_one_letter_code
_entity_poly.pdbx_strand_id
1 'polypeptide(L)'
;MLETHIDQFLIICTNRQLAPKTVTNYEHTLRLMQQYFESSGITDEKKIKNAQIQQYLQYMKERGKYTVAVNQNSRRSNTPDNRHDKGKDIQATTINGALKDMRVFFNWLVTENIISESPIKKTDFMEVKRKPLEFVTDDEFQKLIQSLDIVAFSQVRDSVIIQLLLDAGMRIGECLQLKDENIDLSNNTIFIPEDVTKSKKARYVFFGTKMAKQLRRWFNFRDRHRDTEYLFCTNCGNKVTVNNFEVNIRKYCNNIGIERVHPHNFRNNFAKRFLMNGGDIYTLSRILGHSSVKITEQAYLDITEKDLQKMYQNFSPLNRMKTYRKLQLQFATIKNYKEMCILLDEKVTNGTAKTSQLKEWQRYFGYHKQSNAFIIDEVYDTPLPPAFRIDDVYSKYMQVLLCDYLLKTEKNHATLPKSRWYEVCGMVNYKYNDEIQKETYLEKYKAANKLNEKQAFYQLNAFDSRVRERINNIFYKSLNRLKKNGYIIYNDVYSIVEVIDGKRIEREADNDEIAYILEAQKNIKKEMVIVVISNYNIKQYYSMLNDYLKNAFGWVGCWHSVCIIIANNYAKIAYEESLKLLAEEIQNNKYCVNQNIVQLFVKAINGEYEKNQVAMPPYFFSISITSKILSSTLNFTSNPAKTMPYVRFGSDW
;
A
#
# COMPACT_ATOMS: atom_id res chain seq x y z
N MET A 1 9.01 -9.40 60.46
CA MET A 1 7.63 -9.02 60.09
C MET A 1 7.62 -8.52 58.64
N LEU A 2 8.46 -7.53 58.30
CA LEU A 2 8.54 -6.99 56.94
C LEU A 2 8.85 -8.04 55.86
N GLU A 3 9.84 -8.91 56.11
CA GLU A 3 10.21 -10.01 55.20
C GLU A 3 9.01 -10.90 54.84
N THR A 4 8.30 -11.38 55.86
CA THR A 4 7.15 -12.27 55.71
C THR A 4 6.03 -11.62 54.90
N HIS A 5 5.78 -10.32 55.11
CA HIS A 5 4.77 -9.61 54.34
C HIS A 5 5.20 -9.38 52.88
N ILE A 6 6.49 -9.19 52.61
CA ILE A 6 7.00 -9.15 51.23
C ILE A 6 6.78 -10.50 50.54
N ASP A 7 7.07 -11.62 51.22
CA ASP A 7 6.83 -12.97 50.69
C ASP A 7 5.35 -13.19 50.34
N GLN A 8 4.45 -12.87 51.28
CA GLN A 8 3.02 -12.98 51.07
C GLN A 8 2.55 -12.12 49.88
N PHE A 9 3.04 -10.88 49.78
CA PHE A 9 2.71 -10.00 48.66
C PHE A 9 3.15 -10.59 47.30
N LEU A 10 4.36 -11.17 47.23
CA LEU A 10 4.88 -11.77 46.00
C LEU A 10 4.10 -13.04 45.61
N ILE A 11 3.69 -13.85 46.59
CA ILE A 11 2.81 -15.00 46.38
C ILE A 11 1.46 -14.53 45.81
N ILE A 12 0.84 -13.51 46.40
CA ILE A 12 -0.42 -12.94 45.90
C ILE A 12 -0.27 -12.40 44.48
N CYS A 13 0.84 -11.71 44.19
CA CYS A 13 1.13 -11.22 42.84
C CYS A 13 1.21 -12.35 41.81
N THR A 14 1.82 -13.47 42.19
CA THR A 14 1.92 -14.68 41.37
C THR A 14 0.55 -15.34 41.19
N ASN A 15 -0.24 -15.47 42.26
CA ASN A 15 -1.60 -16.02 42.21
C ASN A 15 -2.55 -15.18 41.35
N ARG A 16 -2.34 -13.86 41.32
CA ARG A 16 -3.05 -12.93 40.42
C ARG A 16 -2.58 -13.00 38.97
N GLN A 17 -1.66 -13.92 38.64
CA GLN A 17 -1.11 -14.13 37.30
C GLN A 17 -0.54 -12.84 36.68
N LEU A 18 0.09 -12.00 37.52
CA LEU A 18 0.87 -10.87 37.00
C LEU A 18 2.02 -11.40 36.13
N ALA A 19 2.46 -10.58 35.16
CA ALA A 19 3.56 -10.95 34.30
C ALA A 19 4.80 -11.32 35.12
N PRO A 20 5.52 -12.42 34.83
CA PRO A 20 6.67 -12.87 35.63
C PRO A 20 7.70 -11.76 35.85
N LYS A 21 7.99 -10.98 34.80
CA LYS A 21 8.90 -9.84 34.89
C LYS A 21 8.45 -8.75 35.86
N THR A 22 7.14 -8.52 35.99
CA THR A 22 6.59 -7.58 36.96
C THR A 22 6.81 -8.08 38.38
N VAL A 23 6.57 -9.37 38.64
CA VAL A 23 6.83 -9.98 39.96
C VAL A 23 8.32 -9.90 40.31
N THR A 24 9.21 -10.23 39.38
CA THR A 24 10.67 -10.10 39.58
C THR A 24 11.09 -8.66 39.88
N ASN A 25 10.46 -7.66 39.24
CA ASN A 25 10.75 -6.25 39.51
C ASN A 25 10.30 -5.85 40.91
N TYR A 26 9.08 -6.26 41.33
CA TYR A 26 8.60 -6.03 42.69
C TYR A 26 9.53 -6.67 43.71
N GLU A 27 9.88 -7.95 43.54
CA GLU A 27 10.81 -8.65 44.41
C GLU A 27 12.14 -7.88 44.52
N HIS A 28 12.73 -7.52 43.38
CA HIS A 28 14.02 -6.82 43.38
C HIS A 28 13.95 -5.48 44.14
N THR A 29 12.93 -4.67 43.89
CA THR A 29 12.75 -3.38 44.58
C THR A 29 12.52 -3.58 46.07
N LEU A 30 11.59 -4.46 46.45
CA LEU A 30 11.17 -4.64 47.85
C LEU A 30 12.27 -5.29 48.69
N ARG A 31 13.07 -6.20 48.12
CA ARG A 31 14.21 -6.80 48.84
C ARG A 31 15.35 -5.82 49.08
N LEU A 32 15.64 -4.94 48.12
CA LEU A 32 16.63 -3.88 48.34
C LEU A 32 16.16 -2.86 49.40
N MET A 33 14.85 -2.61 49.47
CA MET A 33 14.25 -1.79 50.51
C MET A 33 14.33 -2.49 51.88
N GLN A 34 13.99 -3.77 51.93
CA GLN A 34 14.08 -4.60 53.13
C GLN A 34 15.50 -4.57 53.72
N GLN A 35 16.52 -4.85 52.90
CA GLN A 35 17.93 -4.86 53.33
C GLN A 35 18.37 -3.53 53.93
N TYR A 36 17.91 -2.41 53.38
CA TYR A 36 18.23 -1.08 53.91
C TYR A 36 17.54 -0.81 55.25
N PHE A 37 16.27 -1.18 55.40
CA PHE A 37 15.56 -0.96 56.66
C PHE A 37 16.07 -1.88 57.76
N GLU A 38 16.41 -3.12 57.44
CA GLU A 38 17.01 -4.07 58.39
C GLU A 38 18.38 -3.59 58.88
N SER A 39 19.23 -3.07 57.99
CA SER A 39 20.53 -2.49 58.40
C SER A 39 20.38 -1.22 59.24
N SER A 40 19.22 -0.55 59.14
CA SER A 40 18.84 0.60 59.97
C SER A 40 18.08 0.22 61.24
N GLY A 41 17.96 -1.08 61.55
CA GLY A 41 17.27 -1.60 62.75
C GLY A 41 15.74 -1.63 62.65
N ILE A 42 15.16 -1.44 61.46
CA ILE A 42 13.71 -1.44 61.22
C ILE A 42 13.32 -2.75 60.52
N THR A 43 12.71 -3.66 61.28
CA THR A 43 12.23 -4.97 60.80
C THR A 43 10.70 -5.09 60.75
N ASP A 44 10.02 -4.06 61.26
CA ASP A 44 8.57 -3.95 61.37
C ASP A 44 8.07 -2.84 60.43
N GLU A 45 7.22 -3.21 59.47
CA GLU A 45 6.61 -2.29 58.51
C GLU A 45 5.83 -1.14 59.16
N LYS A 46 5.28 -1.33 60.37
CA LYS A 46 4.55 -0.28 61.11
C LYS A 46 5.45 0.88 61.55
N LYS A 47 6.76 0.65 61.63
CA LYS A 47 7.75 1.68 61.99
C LYS A 47 8.21 2.50 60.78
N ILE A 48 7.90 2.06 59.56
CA ILE A 48 8.28 2.75 58.33
C ILE A 48 7.30 3.90 58.09
N LYS A 49 7.72 5.14 58.40
CA LYS A 49 6.96 6.35 58.11
C LYS A 49 7.55 7.07 56.88
N ASN A 50 6.91 8.17 56.48
CA ASN A 50 7.36 8.97 55.34
C ASN A 50 8.83 9.41 55.47
N ALA A 51 9.29 9.76 56.68
CA ALA A 51 10.67 10.15 56.93
C ALA A 51 11.68 9.05 56.56
N GLN A 52 11.39 7.79 56.93
CA GLN A 52 12.23 6.63 56.59
C GLN A 52 12.24 6.37 55.08
N ILE A 53 11.11 6.58 54.39
CA ILE A 53 11.07 6.52 52.93
C ILE A 53 11.98 7.60 52.33
N GLN A 54 11.92 8.85 52.80
CA GLN A 54 12.79 9.91 52.30
C GLN A 54 14.28 9.60 52.53
N GLN A 55 14.63 9.05 53.69
CA GLN A 55 15.98 8.58 53.99
C GLN A 55 16.42 7.47 53.02
N TYR A 56 15.53 6.51 52.73
CA TYR A 56 15.82 5.46 51.74
C TYR A 56 16.02 6.03 50.33
N LEU A 57 15.20 6.99 49.91
CA LEU A 57 15.36 7.66 48.60
C LEU A 57 16.68 8.43 48.52
N GLN A 58 17.08 9.09 49.62
CA GLN A 58 18.36 9.79 49.70
C GLN A 58 19.52 8.79 49.62
N TYR A 59 19.45 7.69 50.37
CA TYR A 59 20.40 6.58 50.27
C TYR A 59 20.51 6.02 48.85
N MET A 60 19.38 5.83 48.15
CA MET A 60 19.38 5.40 46.75
C MET A 60 20.14 6.36 45.84
N LYS A 61 20.01 7.67 46.05
CA LYS A 61 20.76 8.67 45.27
C LYS A 61 22.25 8.60 45.57
N GLU A 62 22.62 8.61 46.84
CA GLU A 62 24.01 8.66 47.31
C GLU A 62 24.79 7.38 46.97
N ARG A 63 24.18 6.21 47.12
CA ARG A 63 24.86 4.93 46.88
C ARG A 63 25.17 4.66 45.41
N GLY A 64 24.50 5.33 44.48
CA GLY A 64 24.66 5.09 43.04
C GLY A 64 24.22 3.70 42.53
N LYS A 65 24.41 3.48 41.23
CA LYS A 65 23.96 2.27 40.50
C LYS A 65 24.78 1.02 40.84
N TYR A 66 24.09 -0.13 40.90
CA TYR A 66 24.68 -1.48 41.05
C TYR A 66 25.66 -1.67 42.23
N THR A 67 25.59 -0.83 43.26
CA THR A 67 26.43 -0.94 44.46
C THR A 67 25.91 -1.98 45.45
N VAL A 68 24.61 -2.21 45.46
CA VAL A 68 23.94 -3.25 46.25
C VAL A 68 23.26 -4.27 45.34
N ALA A 69 23.16 -5.50 45.82
CA ALA A 69 22.51 -6.61 45.13
C ALA A 69 21.62 -7.38 46.11
N VAL A 70 20.46 -7.83 45.62
CA VAL A 70 19.47 -8.57 46.42
C VAL A 70 20.06 -9.85 47.01
N ASN A 71 20.85 -10.60 46.25
CA ASN A 71 21.50 -11.82 46.72
C ASN A 71 22.79 -12.11 45.94
N GLN A 72 23.58 -13.08 46.42
CA GLN A 72 24.85 -13.47 45.79
C GLN A 72 24.65 -13.95 44.34
N ASN A 73 23.54 -14.63 44.04
CA ASN A 73 23.23 -15.07 42.67
C ASN A 73 23.01 -13.90 41.71
N SER A 74 22.29 -12.87 42.15
CA SER A 74 22.09 -11.63 41.40
C SER A 74 23.40 -10.89 41.18
N ARG A 75 24.32 -10.95 42.15
CA ARG A 75 25.67 -10.37 42.04
C ARG A 75 26.53 -11.13 41.03
N ARG A 76 26.46 -12.47 41.03
CA ARG A 76 27.16 -13.32 40.05
C ARG A 76 26.62 -13.11 38.63
N SER A 77 25.30 -13.01 38.46
CA SER A 77 24.68 -12.83 37.14
C SER A 77 24.87 -11.42 36.57
N ASN A 78 24.82 -10.38 37.40
CA ASN A 78 24.95 -8.99 36.93
C ASN A 78 26.40 -8.49 36.86
N THR A 79 27.35 -9.24 37.42
CA THR A 79 28.78 -8.91 37.54
C THR A 79 29.03 -7.40 37.75
N PRO A 80 28.50 -6.79 38.84
CA PRO A 80 28.51 -5.34 39.02
C PRO A 80 29.88 -4.71 38.89
N ASP A 81 30.92 -5.43 39.34
CA ASP A 81 32.31 -4.98 39.35
C ASP A 81 32.88 -4.77 37.93
N ASN A 82 32.29 -5.40 36.90
CA ASN A 82 32.66 -5.23 35.49
C ASN A 82 31.84 -4.15 34.77
N ARG A 83 30.92 -3.46 35.46
CA ARG A 83 30.05 -2.46 34.85
C ARG A 83 30.67 -1.07 34.88
N HIS A 84 30.80 -0.46 33.70
CA HIS A 84 31.26 0.92 33.53
C HIS A 84 30.37 1.98 34.20
N ASP A 85 29.14 1.64 34.57
CA ASP A 85 28.16 2.54 35.19
C ASP A 85 27.91 2.26 36.68
N LYS A 86 28.70 1.37 37.31
CA LYS A 86 28.66 1.16 38.76
C LYS A 86 29.01 2.45 39.50
N GLY A 87 28.27 2.74 40.58
CA GLY A 87 28.48 3.91 41.43
C GLY A 87 28.01 5.24 40.82
N LYS A 88 27.63 5.28 39.53
CA LYS A 88 27.05 6.49 38.92
C LYS A 88 25.67 6.79 39.49
N ASP A 89 25.23 8.03 39.37
CA ASP A 89 23.92 8.49 39.85
C ASP A 89 22.76 7.64 39.31
N ILE A 90 21.82 7.33 40.20
CA ILE A 90 20.57 6.66 39.83
C ILE A 90 19.65 7.68 39.14
N GLN A 91 19.13 7.32 37.98
CA GLN A 91 18.20 8.19 37.25
C GLN A 91 16.88 8.37 38.02
N ALA A 92 16.32 9.58 37.98
CA ALA A 92 15.02 9.89 38.58
C ALA A 92 13.90 8.94 38.11
N THR A 93 13.95 8.47 36.86
CA THR A 93 13.04 7.44 36.32
C THR A 93 13.13 6.12 37.07
N THR A 94 14.34 5.66 37.41
CA THR A 94 14.58 4.44 38.19
C THR A 94 14.07 4.60 39.62
N ILE A 95 14.31 5.76 40.25
CA ILE A 95 13.82 6.03 41.60
C ILE A 95 12.29 6.11 41.62
N ASN A 96 11.68 6.78 40.64
CA ASN A 96 10.23 6.81 40.49
C ASN A 96 9.66 5.41 40.21
N GLY A 97 10.39 4.54 39.52
CA GLY A 97 10.05 3.13 39.36
C GLY A 97 9.98 2.40 40.70
N ALA A 98 11.03 2.53 41.51
CA ALA A 98 11.05 1.96 42.86
C ALA A 98 9.91 2.50 43.73
N LEU A 99 9.63 3.81 43.67
CA LEU A 99 8.49 4.43 44.36
C LEU A 99 7.14 3.86 43.93
N LYS A 100 6.95 3.56 42.64
CA LYS A 100 5.72 2.93 42.15
C LYS A 100 5.56 1.51 42.71
N ASP A 101 6.61 0.71 42.65
CA ASP A 101 6.60 -0.66 43.17
C ASP A 101 6.32 -0.67 44.68
N MET A 102 7.03 0.17 45.44
CA MET A 102 6.81 0.32 46.88
C MET A 102 5.39 0.83 47.18
N ARG A 103 4.85 1.77 46.39
CA ARG A 103 3.47 2.27 46.57
C ARG A 103 2.45 1.15 46.42
N VAL A 104 2.63 0.23 45.46
CA VAL A 104 1.74 -0.93 45.29
C VAL A 104 1.79 -1.82 46.54
N PHE A 105 2.99 -2.11 47.05
CA PHE A 105 3.17 -2.92 48.26
C PHE A 105 2.56 -2.28 49.52
N PHE A 106 2.86 -1.01 49.80
CA PHE A 106 2.31 -0.34 50.99
C PHE A 106 0.80 -0.13 50.90
N ASN A 107 0.24 0.09 49.71
CA ASN A 107 -1.21 0.13 49.53
C ASN A 107 -1.85 -1.24 49.76
N TRP A 108 -1.17 -2.33 49.40
CA TRP A 108 -1.60 -3.68 49.77
C TRP A 108 -1.60 -3.88 51.28
N LEU A 109 -0.53 -3.46 52.01
CA LEU A 109 -0.51 -3.51 53.48
C LEU A 109 -1.66 -2.73 54.14
N VAL A 110 -2.06 -1.59 53.57
CA VAL A 110 -3.25 -0.84 54.02
C VAL A 110 -4.53 -1.64 53.77
N THR A 111 -4.64 -2.26 52.59
CA THR A 111 -5.83 -3.04 52.20
C THR A 111 -6.02 -4.26 53.13
N GLU A 112 -4.92 -4.89 53.54
CA GLU A 112 -4.93 -6.01 54.50
C GLU A 112 -5.01 -5.54 55.96
N ASN A 113 -5.20 -4.25 56.23
CA ASN A 113 -5.25 -3.65 57.57
C ASN A 113 -3.99 -3.88 58.43
N ILE A 114 -2.84 -4.13 57.81
CA ILE A 114 -1.55 -4.31 58.51
C ILE A 114 -1.02 -2.95 58.99
N ILE A 115 -1.19 -1.91 58.17
CA ILE A 115 -0.89 -0.51 58.50
C ILE A 115 -2.11 0.36 58.23
N SER A 116 -2.27 1.46 58.96
CA SER A 116 -3.42 2.37 58.81
C SER A 116 -3.30 3.32 57.62
N GLU A 117 -2.08 3.70 57.24
CA GLU A 117 -1.82 4.61 56.12
C GLU A 117 -0.51 4.26 55.42
N SER A 118 -0.48 4.40 54.10
CA SER A 118 0.72 4.18 53.29
C SER A 118 1.77 5.27 53.54
N PRO A 119 3.02 4.93 53.91
CA PRO A 119 4.08 5.92 54.16
C PRO A 119 4.51 6.69 52.91
N ILE A 120 4.10 6.22 51.72
CA ILE A 120 4.41 6.82 50.41
C ILE A 120 3.30 7.75 49.92
N LYS A 121 2.16 7.82 50.63
CA LYS A 121 0.98 8.59 50.20
C LYS A 121 1.30 10.06 49.92
N LYS A 122 2.15 10.68 50.75
CA LYS A 122 2.58 12.09 50.63
C LYS A 122 3.93 12.27 49.91
N THR A 123 4.47 11.22 49.30
CA THR A 123 5.75 11.30 48.59
C THR A 123 5.50 11.62 47.13
N ASP A 124 6.00 12.78 46.70
CA ASP A 124 5.97 13.19 45.29
C ASP A 124 7.01 12.44 44.46
N PHE A 125 6.68 12.25 43.18
CA PHE A 125 7.63 11.73 42.21
C PHE A 125 8.67 12.79 41.86
N MET A 126 9.91 12.37 41.65
CA MET A 126 10.96 13.26 41.18
C MET A 126 10.64 13.75 39.77
N GLU A 127 10.93 15.02 39.50
CA GLU A 127 10.79 15.59 38.17
C GLU A 127 11.70 14.84 37.18
N VAL A 128 11.13 14.39 36.07
CA VAL A 128 11.86 13.76 34.99
C VAL A 128 11.75 14.65 33.77
N LYS A 129 12.84 15.34 33.43
CA LYS A 129 12.91 16.10 32.18
C LYS A 129 12.74 15.15 31.01
N ARG A 130 11.79 15.45 30.13
CA ARG A 130 11.57 14.70 28.89
C ARG A 130 12.81 14.85 28.01
N LYS A 131 13.35 13.73 27.53
CA LYS A 131 14.33 13.72 26.45
C LYS A 131 13.59 13.58 25.12
N PRO A 132 13.92 14.36 24.09
CA PRO A 132 13.32 14.17 22.77
C PRO A 132 13.65 12.76 22.26
N LEU A 133 12.69 12.13 21.58
CA LEU A 133 12.93 10.81 21.00
C LEU A 133 13.93 10.92 19.86
N GLU A 134 14.90 10.02 19.83
CA GLU A 134 15.89 10.01 18.77
C GLU A 134 15.27 9.61 17.43
N PHE A 135 15.46 10.46 16.44
CA PHE A 135 15.01 10.27 15.07
C PHE A 135 16.11 9.63 14.22
N VAL A 136 15.72 8.73 13.33
CA VAL A 136 16.59 8.08 12.34
C VAL A 136 16.30 8.74 11.00
N THR A 137 17.28 9.49 10.48
CA THR A 137 17.11 10.20 9.21
C THR A 137 17.02 9.21 8.04
N ASP A 138 16.55 9.67 6.89
CA ASP A 138 16.50 8.84 5.67
C ASP A 138 17.90 8.35 5.28
N ASP A 139 18.91 9.22 5.39
CA ASP A 139 20.30 8.89 5.10
C ASP A 139 20.87 7.85 6.08
N GLU A 140 20.60 8.01 7.38
CA GLU A 140 21.02 7.05 8.40
C GLU A 140 20.35 5.68 8.20
N PHE A 141 19.05 5.69 7.90
CA PHE A 141 18.31 4.47 7.60
C PHE A 141 18.85 3.78 6.35
N GLN A 142 19.14 4.54 5.29
CA GLN A 142 19.70 4.00 4.07
C GLN A 142 21.11 3.42 4.29
N LYS A 143 21.98 4.12 5.04
CA LYS A 143 23.29 3.60 5.43
C LYS A 143 23.17 2.31 6.22
N LEU A 144 22.23 2.23 7.17
CA LEU A 144 21.97 1.02 7.94
C LEU A 144 21.58 -0.16 7.05
N ILE A 145 20.59 0.03 6.17
CA ILE A 145 20.15 -1.03 5.26
C ILE A 145 21.26 -1.45 4.29
N GLN A 146 22.06 -0.50 3.79
CA GLN A 146 23.18 -0.78 2.88
C GLN A 146 24.37 -1.46 3.57
N SER A 147 24.52 -1.30 4.89
CA SER A 147 25.60 -1.94 5.66
C SER A 147 25.39 -3.46 5.87
N LEU A 148 24.16 -3.94 5.65
CA LEU A 148 23.78 -5.32 5.83
C LEU A 148 24.19 -6.17 4.63
N ASP A 149 24.85 -7.29 4.92
CA ASP A 149 25.26 -8.27 3.92
C ASP A 149 24.05 -9.03 3.35
N ILE A 150 23.83 -8.90 2.04
CA ILE A 150 22.73 -9.54 1.32
C ILE A 150 22.93 -11.05 1.09
N VAL A 151 24.12 -11.59 1.41
CA VAL A 151 24.44 -13.02 1.30
C VAL A 151 24.15 -13.73 2.61
N ALA A 152 24.42 -13.08 3.75
CA ALA A 152 24.23 -13.67 5.06
C ALA A 152 22.74 -13.74 5.44
N PHE A 153 22.23 -14.96 5.64
CA PHE A 153 20.81 -15.20 5.98
C PHE A 153 20.29 -14.32 7.13
N SER A 154 21.06 -14.22 8.22
CA SER A 154 20.70 -13.41 9.39
C SER A 154 20.63 -11.91 9.09
N GLN A 155 21.48 -11.40 8.21
CA GLN A 155 21.51 -9.97 7.86
C GLN A 155 20.41 -9.62 6.85
N VAL A 156 20.09 -10.52 5.91
CA VAL A 156 18.91 -10.38 5.04
C VAL A 156 17.64 -10.36 5.88
N ARG A 157 17.51 -11.30 6.83
CA ARG A 157 16.39 -11.33 7.78
C ARG A 157 16.27 -10.02 8.55
N ASP A 158 17.37 -9.57 9.16
CA ASP A 158 17.38 -8.39 10.02
C ASP A 158 17.08 -7.12 9.21
N SER A 159 17.52 -7.05 7.95
CA SER A 159 17.16 -5.98 7.00
C SER A 159 15.65 -5.89 6.77
N VAL A 160 14.98 -7.03 6.61
CA VAL A 160 13.52 -7.09 6.40
C VAL A 160 12.79 -6.72 7.69
N ILE A 161 13.27 -7.18 8.86
CA ILE A 161 12.71 -6.81 10.17
C ILE A 161 12.80 -5.29 10.37
N ILE A 162 13.96 -4.67 10.12
CA ILE A 162 14.17 -3.24 10.29
C ILE A 162 13.21 -2.44 9.40
N GLN A 163 13.07 -2.83 8.13
CA GLN A 163 12.14 -2.18 7.20
C GLN A 163 10.69 -2.34 7.64
N LEU A 164 10.30 -3.54 8.09
CA LEU A 164 8.94 -3.80 8.55
C LEU A 164 8.59 -3.02 9.81
N LEU A 165 9.51 -2.91 10.77
CA LEU A 165 9.32 -2.10 11.99
C LEU A 165 9.12 -0.62 11.66
N LEU A 166 9.87 -0.09 10.69
CA LEU A 166 9.72 1.30 10.25
C LEU A 166 8.40 1.54 9.50
N ASP A 167 7.92 0.56 8.72
CA ASP A 167 6.74 0.74 7.85
C ASP A 167 5.42 0.40 8.56
N ALA A 168 5.43 -0.52 9.54
CA ALA A 168 4.22 -0.98 10.25
C ALA A 168 4.13 -0.55 11.72
N GLY A 169 5.22 -0.02 12.30
CA GLY A 169 5.22 0.55 13.65
C GLY A 169 4.96 -0.45 14.79
N MET A 170 5.10 -1.76 14.57
CA MET A 170 4.91 -2.78 15.61
C MET A 170 6.06 -2.82 16.63
N ARG A 171 5.86 -3.49 17.77
CA ARG A 171 6.96 -3.73 18.73
C ARG A 171 7.85 -4.85 18.21
N ILE A 172 9.15 -4.81 18.51
CA ILE A 172 10.08 -5.88 18.12
C ILE A 172 9.64 -7.26 18.63
N GLY A 173 9.20 -7.33 19.89
CA GLY A 173 8.69 -8.58 20.46
C GLY A 173 7.43 -9.10 19.76
N GLU A 174 6.61 -8.23 19.17
CA GLU A 174 5.47 -8.66 18.35
C GLU A 174 5.96 -9.17 16.98
N CYS A 175 6.86 -8.42 16.34
CA CYS A 175 7.43 -8.74 15.03
C CYS A 175 8.12 -10.12 14.99
N LEU A 176 8.93 -10.43 16.01
CA LEU A 176 9.68 -11.70 16.08
C LEU A 176 8.80 -12.91 16.43
N GLN A 177 7.51 -12.68 16.73
CA GLN A 177 6.53 -13.72 17.04
C GLN A 177 5.58 -14.02 15.88
N LEU A 178 5.65 -13.24 14.80
CA LEU A 178 4.81 -13.44 13.64
C LEU A 178 5.09 -14.80 12.98
N LYS A 179 4.01 -15.43 12.54
CA LYS A 179 3.98 -16.58 11.66
C LYS A 179 3.46 -16.17 10.29
N ASP A 180 3.60 -17.06 9.32
CA ASP A 180 3.20 -16.77 7.93
C ASP A 180 1.70 -16.51 7.80
N GLU A 181 0.89 -17.25 8.55
CA GLU A 181 -0.57 -17.09 8.64
C GLU A 181 -1.02 -15.69 9.13
N ASN A 182 -0.13 -14.95 9.79
CA ASN A 182 -0.45 -13.61 10.27
C ASN A 182 -0.38 -12.56 9.16
N ILE A 183 0.21 -12.87 8.00
CA ILE A 183 0.48 -11.91 6.93
C ILE A 183 -0.49 -12.10 5.77
N ASP A 184 -1.20 -11.03 5.43
CA ASP A 184 -2.00 -10.95 4.21
C ASP A 184 -1.33 -9.99 3.22
N LEU A 185 -0.64 -10.56 2.23
CA LEU A 185 0.04 -9.81 1.16
C LEU A 185 -0.91 -9.22 0.12
N SER A 186 -2.17 -9.65 0.07
CA SER A 186 -3.18 -9.13 -0.86
C SER A 186 -3.72 -7.80 -0.35
N ASN A 187 -3.97 -7.73 0.96
CA ASN A 187 -4.47 -6.53 1.63
C ASN A 187 -3.36 -5.66 2.27
N ASN A 188 -2.11 -6.14 2.25
CA ASN A 188 -0.95 -5.52 2.92
C ASN A 188 -1.17 -5.31 4.42
N THR A 189 -1.68 -6.34 5.09
CA THR A 189 -2.00 -6.30 6.52
C THR A 189 -1.29 -7.40 7.28
N ILE A 190 -1.01 -7.14 8.56
CA ILE A 190 -0.51 -8.13 9.52
C ILE A 190 -1.47 -8.15 10.69
N PHE A 191 -1.99 -9.34 10.98
CA PHE A 191 -2.77 -9.59 12.19
C PHE A 191 -1.82 -9.87 13.36
N ILE A 192 -1.92 -9.10 14.43
CA ILE A 192 -1.18 -9.34 15.67
C ILE A 192 -2.17 -9.92 16.69
N PRO A 193 -2.05 -11.22 17.02
CA PRO A 193 -2.91 -11.89 17.99
C PRO A 193 -2.76 -11.34 19.42
N GLU A 194 -3.78 -11.55 20.25
CA GLU A 194 -3.83 -10.98 21.60
C GLU A 194 -2.77 -11.55 22.55
N ASP A 195 -2.43 -12.83 22.43
CA ASP A 195 -1.41 -13.57 23.20
C ASP A 195 0.01 -13.05 22.96
N VAL A 196 0.26 -12.51 21.76
CA VAL A 196 1.52 -11.86 21.40
C VAL A 196 1.62 -10.44 21.98
N THR A 197 0.48 -9.79 22.26
CA THR A 197 0.46 -8.41 22.75
C THR A 197 0.52 -8.31 24.27
N LYS A 198 1.36 -7.39 24.77
CA LYS A 198 1.40 -7.05 26.21
C LYS A 198 0.05 -6.52 26.74
N SER A 199 -0.77 -5.92 25.86
CA SER A 199 -2.08 -5.39 26.21
C SER A 199 -3.22 -6.40 26.19
N LYS A 200 -2.96 -7.66 25.78
CA LYS A 200 -4.00 -8.69 25.54
C LYS A 200 -5.12 -8.17 24.64
N LYS A 201 -4.75 -7.49 23.55
CA LYS A 201 -5.70 -6.95 22.56
C LYS A 201 -5.16 -7.20 21.16
N ALA A 202 -5.88 -8.02 20.41
CA ALA A 202 -5.56 -8.25 19.01
C ALA A 202 -5.74 -6.96 18.18
N ARG A 203 -4.92 -6.79 17.15
CA ARG A 203 -5.04 -5.67 16.22
C ARG A 203 -4.41 -5.97 14.88
N TYR A 204 -4.83 -5.22 13.87
CA TYR A 204 -4.14 -5.17 12.59
C TYR A 204 -3.13 -4.03 12.54
N VAL A 205 -2.00 -4.30 11.89
CA VAL A 205 -1.07 -3.28 11.42
C VAL A 205 -0.95 -3.38 9.90
N PHE A 206 -0.53 -2.28 9.27
CA PHE A 206 -0.54 -2.13 7.83
C PHE A 206 0.88 -1.86 7.33
N PHE A 207 1.17 -2.25 6.09
CA PHE A 207 2.43 -1.93 5.44
C PHE A 207 2.21 -1.50 3.99
N GLY A 208 3.17 -0.78 3.42
CA GLY A 208 3.10 -0.25 2.07
C GLY A 208 3.42 -1.29 0.99
N THR A 209 3.06 -0.96 -0.26
CA THR A 209 3.31 -1.84 -1.42
C THR A 209 4.80 -2.15 -1.65
N LYS A 210 5.69 -1.24 -1.22
CA LYS A 210 7.15 -1.47 -1.26
C LYS A 210 7.54 -2.58 -0.29
N MET A 211 7.03 -2.55 0.93
CA MET A 211 7.28 -3.59 1.94
C MET A 211 6.67 -4.93 1.53
N ALA A 212 5.50 -4.94 0.90
CA ALA A 212 4.91 -6.16 0.33
C ALA A 212 5.84 -6.87 -0.67
N LYS A 213 6.54 -6.10 -1.51
CA LYS A 213 7.56 -6.65 -2.43
C LYS A 213 8.76 -7.21 -1.67
N GLN A 214 9.19 -6.57 -0.58
CA GLN A 214 10.30 -7.06 0.24
C GLN A 214 9.92 -8.33 1.00
N LEU A 215 8.71 -8.41 1.56
CA LEU A 215 8.21 -9.62 2.19
C LEU A 215 8.13 -10.78 1.21
N ARG A 216 7.63 -10.57 -0.02
CA ARG A 216 7.65 -11.63 -1.06
C ARG A 216 9.05 -12.14 -1.38
N ARG A 217 10.04 -11.24 -1.45
CA ARG A 217 11.44 -11.63 -1.65
C ARG A 217 11.98 -12.40 -0.44
N TRP A 218 11.60 -11.98 0.76
CA TRP A 218 11.96 -12.65 2.00
C TRP A 218 11.39 -14.07 2.07
N PHE A 219 10.08 -14.27 1.82
CA PHE A 219 9.47 -15.61 1.74
C PHE A 219 10.24 -16.51 0.78
N ASN A 220 10.40 -16.08 -0.47
CA ASN A 220 11.14 -16.85 -1.48
C ASN A 220 12.59 -17.14 -1.08
N PHE A 221 13.26 -16.24 -0.35
CA PHE A 221 14.62 -16.45 0.12
C PHE A 221 14.67 -17.39 1.32
N ARG A 222 13.82 -17.18 2.32
CA ARG A 222 13.74 -17.97 3.55
C ARG A 222 13.38 -19.42 3.24
N ASP A 223 12.34 -19.64 2.45
CA ASP A 223 11.76 -20.98 2.20
C ASP A 223 12.70 -21.87 1.39
N ARG A 224 13.63 -21.27 0.63
CA ARG A 224 14.73 -22.00 -0.02
C ARG A 224 15.79 -22.51 0.94
N HIS A 225 15.89 -21.94 2.13
CA HIS A 225 16.96 -22.22 3.08
C HIS A 225 16.45 -22.87 4.37
N ARG A 226 15.23 -22.60 4.80
CA ARG A 226 14.69 -22.98 6.11
C ARG A 226 13.23 -23.37 6.01
N ASP A 227 12.90 -24.48 6.66
CA ASP A 227 11.53 -24.88 6.97
C ASP A 227 11.21 -24.43 8.40
N THR A 228 10.19 -23.59 8.57
CA THR A 228 9.84 -22.97 9.86
C THR A 228 8.45 -22.34 9.78
N GLU A 229 7.70 -22.40 10.90
CA GLU A 229 6.42 -21.67 11.04
C GLU A 229 6.59 -20.17 11.28
N TYR A 230 7.79 -19.73 11.69
CA TYR A 230 8.05 -18.35 12.05
C TYR A 230 8.35 -17.50 10.82
N LEU A 231 7.73 -16.32 10.73
CA LEU A 231 8.03 -15.35 9.69
C LEU A 231 9.52 -14.98 9.69
N PHE A 232 10.09 -14.82 10.88
CA PHE A 232 11.51 -14.56 11.08
C PHE A 232 12.13 -15.60 12.02
N CYS A 233 13.09 -16.36 11.50
CA CYS A 233 13.75 -17.44 12.24
C CYS A 233 15.27 -17.22 12.37
N THR A 234 15.87 -17.95 13.29
CA THR A 234 17.33 -18.08 13.41
C THR A 234 17.91 -18.90 12.25
N ASN A 235 19.24 -18.96 12.17
CA ASN A 235 19.92 -19.82 11.21
C ASN A 235 19.62 -21.32 11.40
N CYS A 236 18.98 -21.72 12.50
CA CYS A 236 18.54 -23.10 12.74
C CYS A 236 17.02 -23.27 12.64
N GLY A 237 16.27 -22.27 12.14
CA GLY A 237 14.80 -22.35 12.02
C GLY A 237 14.02 -22.02 13.30
N ASN A 238 14.70 -21.84 14.44
CA ASN A 238 14.08 -21.48 15.72
C ASN A 238 13.68 -20.00 15.81
N LYS A 239 12.81 -19.66 16.78
CA LYS A 239 12.39 -18.29 17.11
C LYS A 239 13.58 -17.37 17.42
N VAL A 240 13.57 -16.15 16.85
CA VAL A 240 14.56 -15.12 17.14
C VAL A 240 14.22 -14.44 18.47
N THR A 241 15.20 -14.31 19.36
CA THR A 241 15.00 -13.58 20.62
C THR A 241 15.23 -12.08 20.44
N VAL A 242 14.54 -11.25 21.23
CA VAL A 242 14.71 -9.79 21.19
C VAL A 242 16.16 -9.41 21.50
N ASN A 243 16.79 -10.04 22.49
CA ASN A 243 18.18 -9.77 22.85
C ASN A 243 19.14 -10.06 21.70
N ASN A 244 18.95 -11.15 20.96
CA ASN A 244 19.80 -11.47 19.80
C ASN A 244 19.67 -10.40 18.72
N PHE A 245 18.44 -9.97 18.44
CA PHE A 245 18.20 -8.91 17.45
C PHE A 245 18.77 -7.56 17.90
N GLU A 246 18.65 -7.19 19.17
CA GLU A 246 19.24 -5.97 19.72
C GLU A 246 20.77 -5.96 19.66
N VAL A 247 21.40 -7.11 19.94
CA VAL A 247 22.86 -7.28 19.79
C VAL A 247 23.26 -7.11 18.32
N ASN A 248 22.52 -7.71 17.39
CA ASN A 248 22.77 -7.59 15.96
C ASN A 248 22.65 -6.14 15.48
N ILE A 249 21.56 -5.46 15.83
CA ILE A 249 21.36 -4.05 15.48
C ILE A 249 22.50 -3.19 16.00
N ARG A 250 22.89 -3.37 17.27
CA ARG A 250 23.99 -2.59 17.85
C ARG A 250 25.29 -2.80 17.07
N LYS A 251 25.58 -4.03 16.66
CA LYS A 251 26.74 -4.35 15.81
C LYS A 251 26.66 -3.61 14.46
N TYR A 252 25.53 -3.68 13.77
CA TYR A 252 25.36 -3.02 12.46
C TYR A 252 25.49 -1.50 12.58
N CYS A 253 24.89 -0.94 13.63
CA CYS A 253 24.92 0.49 13.92
C CYS A 253 26.32 0.98 14.26
N ASN A 254 27.09 0.23 15.05
CA ASN A 254 28.48 0.57 15.37
C ASN A 254 29.37 0.58 14.11
N ASN A 255 29.14 -0.34 13.16
CA ASN A 255 29.91 -0.40 11.91
C ASN A 255 29.75 0.86 11.03
N ILE A 256 28.66 1.60 11.20
CA ILE A 256 28.36 2.82 10.45
C ILE A 256 28.40 4.10 11.30
N GLY A 257 28.83 3.99 12.58
CA GLY A 257 28.95 5.11 13.50
C GLY A 257 27.63 5.67 14.04
N ILE A 258 26.56 4.86 14.15
CA ILE A 258 25.23 5.27 14.61
C ILE A 258 24.82 4.51 15.89
N GLU A 259 25.57 4.64 16.99
CA GLU A 259 25.44 3.80 18.19
C GLU A 259 24.09 3.90 18.95
N ARG A 260 23.27 4.90 18.62
CA ARG A 260 22.06 5.26 19.35
C ARG A 260 20.80 4.50 18.92
N VAL A 261 20.84 3.81 17.78
CA VAL A 261 19.66 3.15 17.21
C VAL A 261 19.35 1.82 17.88
N HIS A 262 18.12 1.67 18.35
CA HIS A 262 17.53 0.47 18.91
C HIS A 262 16.11 0.23 18.34
N PRO A 263 15.51 -0.97 18.49
CA PRO A 263 14.24 -1.29 17.81
C PRO A 263 13.08 -0.32 18.10
N HIS A 264 13.01 0.23 19.31
CA HIS A 264 11.99 1.23 19.65
C HIS A 264 12.11 2.54 18.84
N ASN A 265 13.29 2.90 18.31
CA ASN A 265 13.41 4.09 17.48
C ASN A 265 12.62 3.95 16.18
N PHE A 266 12.61 2.78 15.53
CA PHE A 266 11.86 2.59 14.28
C PHE A 266 10.36 2.80 14.47
N ARG A 267 9.82 2.34 15.59
CA ARG A 267 8.42 2.58 15.96
C ARG A 267 8.14 4.07 16.22
N ASN A 268 9.04 4.77 16.90
CA ASN A 268 8.89 6.21 17.12
C ASN A 268 9.01 7.00 15.81
N ASN A 269 9.91 6.56 14.92
CA ASN A 269 10.07 7.13 13.58
C ASN A 269 8.84 6.90 12.73
N PHE A 270 8.26 5.69 12.74
CA PHE A 270 6.97 5.41 12.13
C PHE A 270 5.90 6.38 12.64
N ALA A 271 5.76 6.52 13.96
CA ALA A 271 4.78 7.41 14.57
C ALA A 271 4.94 8.86 14.11
N LYS A 272 6.17 9.40 14.17
CA LYS A 272 6.46 10.76 13.72
C LYS A 272 6.20 10.92 12.22
N ARG A 273 6.67 10.00 11.38
CA ARG A 273 6.48 10.04 9.91
C ARG A 273 5.01 9.92 9.52
N PHE A 274 4.23 9.09 10.21
CA PHE A 274 2.79 8.95 9.99
C PHE A 274 2.06 10.28 10.24
N LEU A 275 2.37 10.95 11.35
CA LEU A 275 1.81 12.27 11.66
C LEU A 275 2.27 13.33 10.67
N MET A 276 3.56 13.36 10.31
CA MET A 276 4.10 14.30 9.32
C MET A 276 3.43 14.16 7.94
N ASN A 277 2.96 12.94 7.60
CA ASN A 277 2.22 12.67 6.37
C ASN A 277 0.71 12.95 6.49
N GLY A 278 0.27 13.64 7.56
CA GLY A 278 -1.12 14.04 7.76
C GLY A 278 -2.01 12.98 8.43
N GLY A 279 -1.43 11.93 9.00
CA GLY A 279 -2.15 10.90 9.72
C GLY A 279 -2.74 11.39 11.05
N ASP A 280 -3.91 10.87 11.40
CA ASP A 280 -4.62 11.20 12.66
C ASP A 280 -4.03 10.46 13.87
N ILE A 281 -4.00 11.14 15.03
CA ILE A 281 -3.47 10.61 16.29
C ILE A 281 -4.28 9.43 16.83
N TYR A 282 -5.60 9.42 16.67
CA TYR A 282 -6.45 8.33 17.16
C TYR A 282 -6.20 7.06 16.36
N THR A 283 -6.11 7.19 15.04
CA THR A 283 -5.75 6.14 14.09
C THR A 283 -4.37 5.59 14.42
N LEU A 284 -3.38 6.47 14.62
CA LEU A 284 -2.03 6.07 15.01
C LEU A 284 -2.03 5.31 16.34
N SER A 285 -2.77 5.78 17.34
CA SER A 285 -2.87 5.13 18.66
C SER A 285 -3.43 3.71 18.55
N ARG A 286 -4.40 3.49 17.65
CA ARG A 286 -4.98 2.17 17.39
C ARG A 286 -3.99 1.24 16.66
N ILE A 287 -3.31 1.72 15.63
CA ILE A 287 -2.29 0.96 14.89
C ILE A 287 -1.14 0.53 15.83
N LEU A 288 -0.67 1.46 16.65
CA LEU A 288 0.38 1.21 17.63
C LEU A 288 -0.10 0.30 18.77
N GLY A 289 -1.40 0.21 19.04
CA GLY A 289 -1.92 -0.54 20.18
C GLY A 289 -1.48 0.08 21.51
N HIS A 290 -1.61 1.41 21.62
CA HIS A 290 -1.40 2.12 22.88
C HIS A 290 -2.66 2.03 23.74
N SER A 291 -2.48 1.81 25.05
CA SER A 291 -3.58 1.76 26.01
C SER A 291 -4.24 3.12 26.24
N SER A 292 -3.55 4.21 25.90
CA SER A 292 -4.04 5.57 25.99
C SER A 292 -3.44 6.43 24.89
N VAL A 293 -4.24 7.38 24.38
CA VAL A 293 -3.81 8.39 23.40
C VAL A 293 -2.67 9.25 23.96
N LYS A 294 -2.61 9.48 25.28
CA LYS A 294 -1.51 10.20 25.95
C LYS A 294 -0.12 9.63 25.67
N ILE A 295 -0.03 8.32 25.41
CA ILE A 295 1.25 7.70 25.03
C ILE A 295 1.63 8.11 23.61
N THR A 296 0.64 8.19 22.71
CA THR A 296 0.80 8.60 21.31
C THR A 296 1.06 10.10 21.20
N GLU A 297 0.50 10.93 22.08
CA GLU A 297 0.77 12.38 22.16
C GLU A 297 2.27 12.67 22.33
N GLN A 298 3.03 11.77 22.95
CA GLN A 298 4.47 11.93 23.07
C GLN A 298 5.19 12.00 21.72
N ALA A 299 4.61 11.45 20.65
CA ALA A 299 5.16 11.57 19.29
C ALA A 299 5.03 12.99 18.72
N TYR A 300 4.03 13.77 19.15
CA TYR A 300 3.85 15.17 18.75
C TYR A 300 4.91 16.08 19.36
N LEU A 301 5.35 15.77 20.58
CA LEU A 301 6.32 16.59 21.31
C LEU A 301 7.71 16.64 20.66
N ASP A 302 7.98 15.79 19.67
CA ASP A 302 9.24 15.78 18.89
C ASP A 302 9.10 16.36 17.48
N ILE A 303 7.92 16.89 17.12
CA ILE A 303 7.70 17.57 15.84
C ILE A 303 8.35 18.95 15.94
N THR A 304 9.28 19.24 15.04
CA THR A 304 9.99 20.53 15.02
C THR A 304 9.13 21.62 14.35
N GLU A 305 9.46 22.89 14.54
CA GLU A 305 8.78 24.00 13.83
C GLU A 305 8.85 23.84 12.31
N LYS A 306 9.97 23.33 11.78
CA LYS A 306 10.12 23.02 10.35
C LYS A 306 9.17 21.90 9.91
N ASP A 307 8.99 20.89 10.75
CA ASP A 307 8.04 19.80 10.49
C ASP A 307 6.60 20.34 10.51
N LEU A 308 6.26 21.19 11.49
CA LEU A 308 4.96 21.86 11.57
C LEU A 308 4.69 22.74 10.35
N GLN A 309 5.68 23.51 9.90
CA GLN A 309 5.58 24.33 8.70
C GLN A 309 5.26 23.46 7.48
N LYS A 310 5.99 22.35 7.27
CA LYS A 310 5.74 21.41 6.16
C LYS A 310 4.36 20.79 6.23
N MET A 311 3.94 20.35 7.41
CA MET A 311 2.59 19.80 7.62
C MET A 311 1.53 20.84 7.26
N TYR A 312 1.66 22.07 7.80
CA TYR A 312 0.71 23.16 7.59
C TYR A 312 0.54 23.52 6.10
N GLN A 313 1.58 23.43 5.28
CA GLN A 313 1.44 23.71 3.84
C GLN A 313 0.34 22.86 3.17
N ASN A 314 0.15 21.61 3.61
CA ASN A 314 -0.92 20.73 3.09
C ASN A 314 -2.33 21.06 3.64
N PHE A 315 -2.40 21.85 4.71
CA PHE A 315 -3.62 22.27 5.40
C PHE A 315 -3.92 23.77 5.24
N SER A 316 -3.04 24.54 4.55
CA SER A 316 -3.26 25.96 4.26
C SER A 316 -4.62 26.16 3.60
N PRO A 317 -5.51 26.98 4.19
CA PRO A 317 -6.82 27.27 3.62
C PRO A 317 -6.71 27.84 2.21
N LEU A 318 -5.72 28.71 1.97
CA LEU A 318 -5.48 29.34 0.68
C LEU A 318 -4.98 28.34 -0.38
N ASN A 319 -4.18 27.34 -0.01
CA ASN A 319 -3.73 26.29 -0.96
C ASN A 319 -4.89 25.42 -1.48
N ARG A 320 -6.02 25.39 -0.75
CA ARG A 320 -7.25 24.72 -1.19
C ARG A 320 -8.26 25.67 -1.84
N MET A 321 -8.06 26.99 -1.71
CA MET A 321 -8.87 28.01 -2.38
C MET A 321 -8.28 28.26 -3.77
N LYS A 322 -9.04 27.88 -4.82
CA LYS A 322 -8.65 28.12 -6.21
C LYS A 322 -8.55 29.63 -6.45
N THR A 323 -7.33 30.16 -6.46
CA THR A 323 -7.07 31.56 -6.83
C THR A 323 -6.11 31.54 -8.02
N TYR A 324 -6.64 31.61 -9.24
CA TYR A 324 -5.81 31.70 -10.44
C TYR A 324 -5.66 33.17 -10.80
N ARG A 325 -4.49 33.77 -10.53
CA ARG A 325 -4.13 35.09 -11.07
C ARG A 325 -3.17 34.90 -12.24
N LYS A 326 -3.53 35.46 -13.39
CA LYS A 326 -2.73 35.45 -14.61
C LYS A 326 -1.82 36.67 -14.60
N LEU A 327 -0.51 36.49 -14.44
CA LEU A 327 0.46 37.57 -14.55
C LEU A 327 0.90 37.70 -16.02
N GLN A 328 0.53 38.79 -16.67
CA GLN A 328 1.10 39.17 -17.98
C GLN A 328 2.51 39.73 -17.75
N LEU A 329 3.53 38.91 -18.01
CA LEU A 329 4.92 39.35 -18.08
C LEU A 329 5.29 39.63 -19.54
N GLN A 330 6.10 40.67 -19.77
CA GLN A 330 6.71 40.93 -21.08
C GLN A 330 7.50 39.68 -21.53
N PHE A 331 7.30 39.26 -22.78
CA PHE A 331 7.77 38.00 -23.34
C PHE A 331 9.28 37.75 -23.13
N ALA A 332 9.63 36.96 -22.11
CA ALA A 332 10.99 36.49 -21.92
C ALA A 332 11.32 35.46 -23.02
N THR A 333 12.34 35.75 -23.83
CA THR A 333 12.81 34.84 -24.88
C THR A 333 14.02 34.06 -24.38
N ILE A 334 13.93 32.74 -24.37
CA ILE A 334 14.99 31.82 -23.94
C ILE A 334 15.53 31.10 -25.17
N LYS A 335 16.82 31.19 -25.48
CA LYS A 335 17.31 30.83 -26.83
C LYS A 335 17.25 29.34 -27.13
N ASN A 336 17.34 28.48 -26.11
CA ASN A 336 17.27 27.03 -26.27
C ASN A 336 17.00 26.30 -24.95
N TYR A 337 16.81 24.98 -25.07
CA TYR A 337 16.53 24.09 -23.93
C TYR A 337 17.65 24.07 -22.87
N LYS A 338 18.93 24.22 -23.26
CA LYS A 338 20.03 24.24 -22.28
C LYS A 338 19.99 25.52 -21.44
N GLU A 339 19.70 26.66 -22.05
CA GLU A 339 19.48 27.90 -21.31
C GLU A 339 18.25 27.81 -20.39
N MET A 340 17.16 27.17 -20.84
CA MET A 340 15.99 26.92 -20.00
C MET A 340 16.34 26.07 -18.76
N CYS A 341 17.13 25.00 -18.94
CA CYS A 341 17.64 24.18 -17.83
C CYS A 341 18.45 25.01 -16.83
N ILE A 342 19.37 25.87 -17.31
CA ILE A 342 20.19 26.72 -16.44
C ILE A 342 19.30 27.69 -15.65
N LEU A 343 18.32 28.31 -16.30
CA LEU A 343 17.42 29.28 -15.68
C LEU A 343 16.54 28.66 -14.59
N LEU A 344 16.11 27.40 -14.79
CA LEU A 344 15.26 26.66 -13.86
C LEU A 344 16.06 25.83 -12.83
N ASP A 345 17.39 25.94 -12.82
CA ASP A 345 18.30 25.13 -11.99
C ASP A 345 18.07 23.62 -12.13
N GLU A 346 17.91 23.17 -13.37
CA GLU A 346 17.51 21.82 -13.73
C GLU A 346 18.58 21.12 -14.58
N LYS A 347 18.71 19.80 -14.45
CA LYS A 347 19.71 19.04 -15.23
C LYS A 347 19.31 18.98 -16.70
N VAL A 348 20.28 19.16 -17.59
CA VAL A 348 20.12 18.96 -19.04
C VAL A 348 19.93 17.46 -19.32
N THR A 349 18.80 17.09 -19.90
CA THR A 349 18.47 15.70 -20.26
C THR A 349 18.21 15.56 -21.76
N ASN A 350 18.15 14.31 -22.25
CA ASN A 350 17.97 13.98 -23.67
C ASN A 350 16.78 13.02 -23.89
N GLY A 351 16.31 12.91 -25.14
CA GLY A 351 15.29 11.94 -25.55
C GLY A 351 13.97 12.04 -24.79
N THR A 352 13.50 10.92 -24.24
CA THR A 352 12.23 10.82 -23.50
C THR A 352 12.26 11.59 -22.19
N ALA A 353 13.41 11.65 -21.51
CA ALA A 353 13.58 12.42 -20.28
C ALA A 353 13.41 13.94 -20.53
N LYS A 354 14.04 14.46 -21.60
CA LYS A 354 13.86 15.84 -22.06
C LYS A 354 12.40 16.17 -22.34
N THR A 355 11.71 15.24 -22.99
CA THR A 355 10.29 15.39 -23.34
C THR A 355 9.40 15.42 -22.09
N SER A 356 9.73 14.62 -21.08
CA SER A 356 9.02 14.61 -19.80
C SER A 356 9.24 15.90 -19.01
N GLN A 357 10.47 16.41 -19.00
CA GLN A 357 10.85 17.64 -18.31
C GLN A 357 10.12 18.86 -18.91
N LEU A 358 10.08 18.96 -20.24
CA LEU A 358 9.32 20.01 -20.94
C LEU A 358 7.82 19.97 -20.60
N LYS A 359 7.21 18.78 -20.50
CA LYS A 359 5.79 18.62 -20.12
C LYS A 359 5.52 19.01 -18.67
N GLU A 360 6.45 18.74 -17.77
CA GLU A 360 6.34 19.14 -16.37
C GLU A 360 6.43 20.67 -16.24
N TRP A 361 7.34 21.31 -16.97
CA TRP A 361 7.49 22.78 -16.97
C TRP A 361 6.30 23.52 -17.56
N GLN A 362 5.60 22.95 -18.55
CA GLN A 362 4.35 23.50 -19.08
C GLN A 362 3.24 23.67 -18.02
N ARG A 363 3.42 23.06 -16.85
CA ARG A 363 2.52 23.27 -15.71
C ARG A 363 2.79 24.57 -14.99
N TYR A 364 4.02 25.09 -15.06
CA TYR A 364 4.46 26.30 -14.36
C TYR A 364 4.42 27.54 -15.26
N PHE A 365 4.52 27.37 -16.58
CA PHE A 365 4.40 28.47 -17.54
C PHE A 365 3.98 27.99 -18.94
N GLY A 366 3.23 28.83 -19.65
CA GLY A 366 2.91 28.65 -21.06
C GLY A 366 4.04 29.18 -21.95
N TYR A 367 4.34 28.45 -23.04
CA TYR A 367 5.31 28.89 -24.03
C TYR A 367 4.94 28.41 -25.43
N HIS A 368 5.39 29.16 -26.43
CA HIS A 368 5.49 28.69 -27.81
C HIS A 368 6.95 28.72 -28.27
N LYS A 369 7.24 27.99 -29.36
CA LYS A 369 8.58 27.93 -29.92
C LYS A 369 8.67 28.74 -31.20
N GLN A 370 9.73 29.53 -31.31
CA GLN A 370 10.14 30.16 -32.55
C GLN A 370 11.55 29.66 -32.87
N SER A 371 11.67 28.76 -33.84
CA SER A 371 12.91 28.01 -34.11
C SER A 371 13.38 27.23 -32.85
N ASN A 372 14.61 27.44 -32.39
CA ASN A 372 15.16 26.83 -31.19
C ASN A 372 14.79 27.58 -29.89
N ALA A 373 14.27 28.80 -29.99
CA ALA A 373 13.94 29.65 -28.86
C ALA A 373 12.54 29.34 -28.30
N PHE A 374 12.40 29.53 -27.00
CA PHE A 374 11.16 29.42 -26.23
C PHE A 374 10.73 30.83 -25.85
N ILE A 375 9.52 31.20 -26.25
CA ILE A 375 8.90 32.48 -25.89
C ILE A 375 7.89 32.17 -24.80
N ILE A 376 8.13 32.69 -23.60
CA ILE A 376 7.24 32.47 -22.46
C ILE A 376 6.05 33.42 -22.58
N ASP A 377 4.86 32.85 -22.69
CA ASP A 377 3.59 33.58 -22.90
C ASP A 377 2.92 33.97 -21.59
N GLU A 378 3.06 33.12 -20.57
CA GLU A 378 2.40 33.27 -19.28
C GLU A 378 3.13 32.44 -18.21
N VAL A 379 3.15 32.92 -16.97
CA VAL A 379 3.72 32.18 -15.82
C VAL A 379 2.62 32.02 -14.78
N TYR A 380 2.54 30.84 -14.16
CA TYR A 380 1.54 30.52 -13.16
C TYR A 380 2.17 30.51 -11.76
N ASP A 381 1.55 31.22 -10.82
CA ASP A 381 1.96 31.24 -9.41
C ASP A 381 1.84 29.85 -8.73
N THR A 382 0.99 28.99 -9.29
CA THR A 382 0.80 27.61 -8.82
C THR A 382 0.78 26.69 -10.04
N PRO A 383 1.50 25.55 -10.03
CA PRO A 383 1.55 24.69 -11.19
C PRO A 383 0.16 24.15 -11.52
N LEU A 384 -0.20 24.22 -12.80
CA LEU A 384 -1.38 23.57 -13.33
C LEU A 384 -1.37 22.07 -12.93
N PRO A 385 -2.55 21.49 -12.67
CA PRO A 385 -2.64 20.06 -12.40
C PRO A 385 -2.04 19.27 -13.58
N PRO A 386 -1.38 18.13 -13.32
CA PRO A 386 -0.75 17.34 -14.37
C PRO A 386 -1.78 16.97 -15.45
N ALA A 387 -1.41 17.14 -16.71
CA ALA A 387 -2.31 16.84 -17.83
C ALA A 387 -2.77 15.37 -17.75
N PHE A 388 -4.09 15.18 -17.63
CA PHE A 388 -4.71 13.87 -17.47
C PHE A 388 -4.55 13.02 -18.74
N ARG A 389 -4.37 11.71 -18.54
CA ARG A 389 -4.30 10.74 -19.65
C ARG A 389 -5.69 10.53 -20.25
N ILE A 390 -5.78 10.52 -21.57
CA ILE A 390 -7.01 10.24 -22.34
C ILE A 390 -7.71 8.93 -21.89
N ASP A 391 -6.93 7.92 -21.50
CA ASP A 391 -7.45 6.63 -21.02
C ASP A 391 -8.26 6.75 -19.71
N ASP A 392 -8.16 7.88 -19.00
CA ASP A 392 -8.91 8.12 -17.77
C ASP A 392 -10.38 8.51 -18.03
N VAL A 393 -10.63 9.24 -19.11
CA VAL A 393 -11.97 9.68 -19.51
C VAL A 393 -12.79 8.50 -20.01
N TYR A 394 -12.20 7.64 -20.86
CA TYR A 394 -12.88 6.42 -21.32
C TYR A 394 -13.18 5.44 -20.20
N SER A 395 -12.32 5.38 -19.18
CA SER A 395 -12.58 4.57 -17.99
C SER A 395 -13.77 5.10 -17.18
N LYS A 396 -13.98 6.41 -17.08
CA LYS A 396 -15.13 6.99 -16.38
C LYS A 396 -16.43 6.79 -17.16
N TYR A 397 -16.38 6.96 -18.49
CA TYR A 397 -17.51 6.65 -19.37
C TYR A 397 -17.95 5.18 -19.23
N MET A 398 -16.99 4.27 -19.24
CA MET A 398 -17.24 2.85 -19.08
C MET A 398 -17.84 2.50 -17.70
N GLN A 399 -17.44 3.19 -16.63
CA GLN A 399 -18.05 3.03 -15.31
C GLN A 399 -19.54 3.40 -15.32
N VAL A 400 -19.91 4.51 -15.96
CA VAL A 400 -21.31 4.94 -16.06
C VAL A 400 -22.15 3.92 -16.81
N LEU A 401 -21.71 3.47 -17.99
CA LEU A 401 -22.47 2.51 -18.79
C LEU A 401 -22.58 1.14 -18.11
N LEU A 402 -21.53 0.69 -17.42
CA LEU A 402 -21.57 -0.56 -16.65
C LEU A 402 -22.58 -0.46 -15.52
N CYS A 403 -22.57 0.64 -14.75
CA CYS A 403 -23.54 0.85 -13.68
C CYS A 403 -24.97 0.99 -14.21
N ASP A 404 -25.19 1.72 -15.30
CA ASP A 404 -26.51 1.84 -15.94
C ASP A 404 -27.05 0.47 -16.40
N TYR A 405 -26.21 -0.32 -17.06
CA TYR A 405 -26.59 -1.65 -17.53
C TYR A 405 -26.98 -2.57 -16.36
N LEU A 406 -26.18 -2.59 -15.29
CA LEU A 406 -26.43 -3.43 -14.12
C LEU A 406 -27.63 -2.96 -13.30
N LEU A 407 -27.92 -1.65 -13.24
CA LEU A 407 -29.14 -1.13 -12.61
C LEU A 407 -30.42 -1.55 -13.36
N LYS A 408 -30.30 -1.84 -14.66
CA LYS A 408 -31.40 -2.32 -15.52
C LYS A 408 -31.52 -3.85 -15.57
N THR A 409 -30.68 -4.60 -14.85
CA THR A 409 -30.82 -6.06 -14.74
C THR A 409 -31.55 -6.42 -13.45
N GLU A 410 -32.60 -7.24 -13.54
CA GLU A 410 -33.43 -7.66 -12.39
C GLU A 410 -32.65 -8.45 -11.33
N LYS A 411 -31.48 -8.98 -11.70
CA LYS A 411 -30.70 -9.92 -10.87
C LYS A 411 -29.54 -9.28 -10.09
N ASN A 412 -29.32 -7.96 -10.18
CA ASN A 412 -28.17 -7.25 -9.57
C ASN A 412 -26.78 -7.83 -9.94
N HIS A 413 -26.71 -8.68 -10.95
CA HIS A 413 -25.49 -9.22 -11.53
C HIS A 413 -25.70 -9.51 -13.01
N ALA A 414 -24.60 -9.62 -13.75
CA ALA A 414 -24.59 -10.13 -15.13
C ALA A 414 -23.28 -10.86 -15.41
N THR A 415 -23.37 -11.98 -16.11
CA THR A 415 -22.22 -12.76 -16.59
C THR A 415 -22.23 -12.71 -18.11
N LEU A 416 -21.23 -12.08 -18.70
CA LEU A 416 -21.12 -11.92 -20.16
C LEU A 416 -19.68 -12.17 -20.63
N PRO A 417 -19.49 -12.67 -21.87
CA PRO A 417 -18.18 -12.68 -22.51
C PRO A 417 -17.61 -11.26 -22.63
N LYS A 418 -16.28 -11.14 -22.63
CA LYS A 418 -15.59 -9.83 -22.74
C LYS A 418 -16.02 -9.02 -23.96
N SER A 419 -16.19 -9.67 -25.11
CA SER A 419 -16.68 -9.04 -26.34
C SER A 419 -18.04 -8.36 -26.15
N ARG A 420 -18.94 -9.03 -25.41
CA ARG A 420 -20.27 -8.51 -25.11
C ARG A 420 -20.21 -7.38 -24.08
N TRP A 421 -19.31 -7.47 -23.10
CA TRP A 421 -19.05 -6.34 -22.19
C TRP A 421 -18.54 -5.10 -22.93
N TYR A 422 -17.67 -5.26 -23.93
CA TYR A 422 -17.20 -4.13 -24.73
C TYR A 422 -18.32 -3.48 -25.53
N GLU A 423 -19.27 -4.28 -26.02
CA GLU A 423 -20.44 -3.80 -26.74
C GLU A 423 -21.40 -3.04 -25.81
N VAL A 424 -21.69 -3.58 -24.62
CA VAL A 424 -22.46 -2.90 -23.57
C VAL A 424 -21.85 -1.55 -23.22
N CYS A 425 -20.51 -1.47 -23.19
CA CYS A 425 -19.79 -0.24 -22.93
C CYS A 425 -19.61 0.66 -24.17
N GLY A 426 -20.20 0.31 -25.32
CA GLY A 426 -20.12 1.08 -26.57
C GLY A 426 -18.70 1.17 -27.17
N MET A 427 -17.78 0.29 -26.79
CA MET A 427 -16.39 0.27 -27.27
C MET A 427 -16.24 -0.44 -28.61
N VAL A 428 -17.11 -1.41 -28.86
CA VAL A 428 -17.17 -2.20 -30.11
C VAL A 428 -18.62 -2.31 -30.55
N ASN A 429 -18.85 -2.56 -31.84
CA ASN A 429 -20.19 -2.80 -32.37
C ASN A 429 -20.49 -4.30 -32.47
N TYR A 430 -21.74 -4.65 -32.77
CA TYR A 430 -22.16 -6.05 -32.97
C TYR A 430 -21.42 -6.75 -34.12
N LYS A 431 -20.88 -5.98 -35.09
CA LYS A 431 -20.09 -6.48 -36.23
C LYS A 431 -18.60 -6.66 -35.91
N TYR A 432 -18.15 -6.40 -34.69
CA TYR A 432 -16.73 -6.44 -34.32
C TYR A 432 -16.09 -7.81 -34.54
N ASN A 433 -16.90 -8.87 -34.48
CA ASN A 433 -16.47 -10.25 -34.72
C ASN A 433 -16.78 -10.75 -36.14
N ASP A 434 -17.36 -9.93 -37.02
CA ASP A 434 -17.82 -10.33 -38.35
C ASP A 434 -16.64 -10.50 -39.33
N GLU A 435 -16.45 -11.73 -39.82
CA GLU A 435 -15.29 -12.12 -40.66
C GLU A 435 -15.39 -11.63 -42.09
N ILE A 436 -16.61 -11.53 -42.63
CA ILE A 436 -16.84 -11.11 -44.02
C ILE A 436 -16.26 -9.70 -44.24
N GLN A 437 -16.31 -8.84 -43.22
CA GLN A 437 -15.70 -7.52 -43.29
C GLN A 437 -14.18 -7.54 -43.20
N LYS A 438 -13.57 -8.48 -42.47
CA LYS A 438 -12.10 -8.52 -42.26
C LYS A 438 -11.34 -8.84 -43.54
N GLU A 439 -11.86 -9.76 -44.35
CA GLU A 439 -11.31 -10.04 -45.68
C GLU A 439 -11.44 -8.83 -46.61
N THR A 440 -12.59 -8.13 -46.57
CA THR A 440 -12.76 -6.89 -47.35
C THR A 440 -11.85 -5.75 -46.87
N TYR A 441 -11.57 -5.66 -45.57
CA TYR A 441 -10.66 -4.67 -45.00
C TYR A 441 -9.20 -4.96 -45.34
N LEU A 442 -8.78 -6.23 -45.35
CA LEU A 442 -7.43 -6.62 -45.74
C LEU A 442 -7.14 -6.20 -47.18
N GLU A 443 -8.04 -6.52 -48.11
CA GLU A 443 -7.90 -6.14 -49.52
C GLU A 443 -7.92 -4.62 -49.74
N LYS A 444 -8.82 -3.90 -49.06
CA LYS A 444 -8.85 -2.42 -49.10
C LYS A 444 -7.59 -1.79 -48.51
N TYR A 445 -7.07 -2.32 -47.40
CA TYR A 445 -5.87 -1.79 -46.73
C TYR A 445 -4.59 -2.08 -47.53
N LYS A 446 -4.51 -3.27 -48.13
CA LYS A 446 -3.47 -3.70 -49.07
C LYS A 446 -3.41 -2.75 -50.27
N ALA A 447 -4.57 -2.50 -50.90
CA ALA A 447 -4.69 -1.58 -52.04
C ALA A 447 -4.33 -0.13 -51.69
N ALA A 448 -4.84 0.39 -50.56
CA ALA A 448 -4.61 1.78 -50.14
C ALA A 448 -3.15 2.08 -49.76
N ASN A 449 -2.43 1.11 -49.19
CA ASN A 449 -1.07 1.30 -48.70
C ASN A 449 0.01 0.68 -49.60
N LYS A 450 -0.38 0.13 -50.77
CA LYS A 450 0.52 -0.58 -51.71
C LYS A 450 1.38 -1.64 -51.02
N LEU A 451 0.80 -2.36 -50.07
CA LEU A 451 1.48 -3.41 -49.32
C LEU A 451 1.25 -4.77 -50.00
N ASN A 452 2.18 -5.71 -49.82
CA ASN A 452 1.86 -7.10 -50.12
C ASN A 452 0.95 -7.68 -49.02
N GLU A 453 0.31 -8.81 -49.32
CA GLU A 453 -0.68 -9.43 -48.43
C GLU A 453 -0.12 -9.76 -47.05
N LYS A 454 1.10 -10.28 -46.99
CA LYS A 454 1.80 -10.61 -45.74
C LYS A 454 2.08 -9.37 -44.87
N GLN A 455 2.49 -8.26 -45.49
CA GLN A 455 2.74 -6.99 -44.80
C GLN A 455 1.45 -6.34 -44.30
N ALA A 456 0.40 -6.33 -45.14
CA ALA A 456 -0.92 -5.82 -44.75
C ALA A 456 -1.51 -6.64 -43.59
N PHE A 457 -1.42 -7.97 -43.67
CA PHE A 457 -1.86 -8.89 -42.63
C PHE A 457 -1.14 -8.68 -41.29
N TYR A 458 0.19 -8.59 -41.32
CA TYR A 458 0.98 -8.34 -40.10
C TYR A 458 0.62 -7.01 -39.44
N GLN A 459 0.50 -5.94 -40.23
CA GLN A 459 0.17 -4.62 -39.69
C GLN A 459 -1.23 -4.56 -39.10
N LEU A 460 -2.23 -5.16 -39.76
CA LEU A 460 -3.61 -5.24 -39.26
C LEU A 460 -3.71 -6.09 -38.00
N ASN A 461 -3.06 -7.24 -37.94
CA ASN A 461 -3.05 -8.07 -36.72
C ASN A 461 -2.32 -7.39 -35.55
N ALA A 462 -1.19 -6.75 -35.81
CA ALA A 462 -0.48 -5.98 -34.80
C ALA A 462 -1.32 -4.80 -34.31
N PHE A 463 -2.09 -4.17 -35.19
CA PHE A 463 -3.03 -3.12 -34.85
C PHE A 463 -4.18 -3.64 -33.99
N ASP A 464 -4.86 -4.69 -34.42
CA ASP A 464 -5.97 -5.32 -33.69
C ASP A 464 -5.55 -5.83 -32.31
N SER A 465 -4.32 -6.35 -32.19
CA SER A 465 -3.74 -6.78 -30.92
C SER A 465 -3.60 -5.60 -29.95
N ARG A 466 -2.99 -4.49 -30.40
CA ARG A 466 -2.82 -3.27 -29.58
C ARG A 466 -4.16 -2.65 -29.19
N VAL A 467 -5.13 -2.63 -30.09
CA VAL A 467 -6.48 -2.11 -29.80
C VAL A 467 -7.16 -2.98 -28.75
N ARG A 468 -7.12 -4.31 -28.90
CA ARG A 468 -7.69 -5.24 -27.92
C ARG A 468 -7.03 -5.10 -26.55
N GLU A 469 -5.72 -4.99 -26.49
CA GLU A 469 -4.99 -4.79 -25.23
C GLU A 469 -5.42 -3.48 -24.55
N ARG A 470 -5.55 -2.39 -25.32
CA ARG A 470 -5.97 -1.09 -24.79
C ARG A 470 -7.41 -1.11 -24.27
N ILE A 471 -8.34 -1.73 -25.00
CA ILE A 471 -9.74 -1.89 -24.57
C ILE A 471 -9.80 -2.74 -23.28
N ASN A 472 -9.07 -3.87 -23.23
CA ASN A 472 -8.95 -4.70 -22.02
C ASN A 472 -8.44 -3.87 -20.83
N ASN A 473 -7.39 -3.07 -21.03
CA ASN A 473 -6.80 -2.25 -19.97
C ASN A 473 -7.79 -1.21 -19.44
N ILE A 474 -8.54 -0.53 -20.32
CA ILE A 474 -9.57 0.44 -19.92
C ILE A 474 -10.70 -0.28 -19.18
N PHE A 475 -11.13 -1.46 -19.65
CA PHE A 475 -12.16 -2.26 -19.02
C PHE A 475 -11.80 -2.67 -17.60
N TYR A 476 -10.67 -3.36 -17.41
CA TYR A 476 -10.26 -3.78 -16.07
C TYR A 476 -9.88 -2.60 -15.18
N LYS A 477 -9.36 -1.49 -15.72
CA LYS A 477 -9.14 -0.27 -14.93
C LYS A 477 -10.45 0.30 -14.38
N SER A 478 -11.52 0.25 -15.17
CA SER A 478 -12.86 0.68 -14.79
C SER A 478 -13.45 -0.22 -13.71
N LEU A 479 -13.37 -1.55 -13.90
CA LEU A 479 -13.82 -2.52 -12.90
C LEU A 479 -13.07 -2.40 -11.58
N ASN A 480 -11.74 -2.24 -11.63
CA ASN A 480 -10.93 -2.11 -10.43
C ASN A 480 -11.24 -0.82 -9.64
N ARG A 481 -11.65 0.26 -10.31
CA ARG A 481 -12.08 1.49 -9.64
C ARG A 481 -13.40 1.30 -8.91
N LEU A 482 -14.40 0.74 -9.59
CA LEU A 482 -15.68 0.42 -8.97
C LEU A 482 -15.52 -0.56 -7.81
N LYS A 483 -14.66 -1.58 -7.96
CA LYS A 483 -14.32 -2.54 -6.90
C LYS A 483 -13.62 -1.88 -5.72
N LYS A 484 -12.62 -1.02 -5.97
CA LYS A 484 -11.90 -0.28 -4.93
C LYS A 484 -12.83 0.61 -4.10
N ASN A 485 -13.83 1.20 -4.74
CA ASN A 485 -14.83 2.03 -4.07
C ASN A 485 -15.96 1.20 -3.41
N GLY A 486 -15.90 -0.14 -3.50
CA GLY A 486 -16.88 -1.04 -2.90
C GLY A 486 -18.21 -1.15 -3.65
N TYR A 487 -18.29 -0.67 -4.89
CA TYR A 487 -19.55 -0.63 -5.65
C TYR A 487 -19.88 -1.93 -6.36
N ILE A 488 -18.86 -2.68 -6.78
CA ILE A 488 -19.03 -3.97 -7.46
C ILE A 488 -18.07 -5.01 -6.92
N ILE A 489 -18.43 -6.27 -7.12
CA ILE A 489 -17.54 -7.43 -7.12
C ILE A 489 -17.51 -7.95 -8.56
N TYR A 490 -16.35 -8.39 -9.05
CA TYR A 490 -16.30 -9.07 -10.35
C TYR A 490 -15.32 -10.24 -10.28
N ASN A 491 -15.68 -11.32 -10.98
CA ASN A 491 -14.92 -12.56 -11.06
C ASN A 491 -14.87 -13.02 -12.53
N ASP A 492 -13.75 -13.64 -12.90
CA ASP A 492 -13.66 -14.38 -14.17
C ASP A 492 -14.39 -15.72 -14.01
N VAL A 493 -15.25 -16.05 -14.96
CA VAL A 493 -16.04 -17.30 -14.99
C VAL A 493 -15.67 -18.06 -16.26
N TYR A 494 -15.32 -19.34 -16.10
CA TYR A 494 -15.14 -20.25 -17.23
C TYR A 494 -16.33 -21.19 -17.28
N SER A 495 -16.97 -21.30 -18.44
CA SER A 495 -18.09 -22.19 -18.66
C SER A 495 -17.67 -23.28 -19.63
N ILE A 496 -18.03 -24.53 -19.35
CA ILE A 496 -17.79 -25.68 -20.20
C ILE A 496 -19.11 -26.25 -20.70
N VAL A 497 -19.08 -26.75 -21.94
CA VAL A 497 -20.23 -27.35 -22.61
C VAL A 497 -19.98 -28.84 -22.79
N GLU A 498 -20.83 -29.64 -22.17
CA GLU A 498 -20.82 -31.09 -22.24
C GLU A 498 -22.03 -31.59 -23.04
N VAL A 499 -21.92 -32.77 -23.63
CA VAL A 499 -23.07 -33.45 -24.26
C VAL A 499 -23.41 -34.66 -23.42
N ILE A 500 -24.53 -34.56 -22.69
CA ILE A 500 -25.06 -35.65 -21.85
C ILE A 500 -26.40 -36.08 -22.47
N ASP A 501 -26.53 -37.37 -22.81
CA ASP A 501 -27.71 -37.95 -23.46
C ASP A 501 -28.17 -37.20 -24.72
N GLY A 502 -27.21 -36.74 -25.54
CA GLY A 502 -27.49 -35.98 -26.78
C GLY A 502 -27.92 -34.53 -26.55
N LYS A 503 -28.02 -34.06 -25.30
CA LYS A 503 -28.32 -32.67 -24.94
C LYS A 503 -27.05 -31.93 -24.57
N ARG A 504 -26.91 -30.70 -25.09
CA ARG A 504 -25.85 -29.78 -24.69
C ARG A 504 -26.19 -29.17 -23.34
N ILE A 505 -25.31 -29.36 -22.37
CA ILE A 505 -25.42 -28.80 -21.03
C ILE A 505 -24.22 -27.88 -20.81
N GLU A 506 -24.49 -26.63 -20.43
CA GLU A 506 -23.47 -25.64 -20.09
C GLU A 506 -23.42 -25.48 -18.57
N ARG A 507 -22.22 -25.58 -17.99
CA ARG A 507 -21.98 -25.40 -16.55
C ARG A 507 -20.71 -24.60 -16.30
N GLU A 508 -20.60 -24.01 -15.13
CA GLU A 508 -19.35 -23.38 -14.67
C GLU A 508 -18.30 -24.46 -14.39
N ALA A 509 -17.06 -24.18 -14.79
CA ALA A 509 -15.91 -25.02 -14.55
C ALA A 509 -15.38 -24.80 -13.12
N ASP A 510 -14.97 -25.87 -12.45
CA ASP A 510 -14.29 -25.78 -11.16
C ASP A 510 -12.81 -25.33 -11.30
N ASN A 511 -12.11 -25.17 -10.19
CA ASN A 511 -10.73 -24.66 -10.20
C ASN A 511 -9.74 -25.59 -10.93
N ASP A 512 -9.94 -26.91 -10.88
CA ASP A 512 -9.05 -27.87 -11.52
C ASP A 512 -9.34 -27.91 -13.03
N GLU A 513 -10.61 -27.88 -13.41
CA GLU A 513 -11.07 -27.75 -14.78
C GLU A 513 -10.58 -26.44 -15.43
N ILE A 514 -10.62 -25.32 -14.69
CA ILE A 514 -10.03 -24.04 -15.13
C ILE A 514 -8.53 -24.20 -15.39
N ALA A 515 -7.80 -24.88 -14.51
CA ALA A 515 -6.37 -25.11 -14.70
C ALA A 515 -6.10 -25.91 -15.98
N TYR A 516 -6.88 -26.97 -16.25
CA TYR A 516 -6.79 -27.76 -17.48
C TYR A 516 -7.12 -26.94 -18.72
N ILE A 517 -8.15 -26.10 -18.68
CA ILE A 517 -8.52 -25.20 -19.80
C ILE A 517 -7.36 -24.23 -20.08
N LEU A 518 -6.79 -23.61 -19.05
CA LEU A 518 -5.68 -22.66 -19.21
C LEU A 518 -4.41 -23.33 -19.75
N GLU A 519 -4.13 -24.56 -19.32
CA GLU A 519 -3.02 -25.36 -19.82
C GLU A 519 -3.22 -25.75 -21.29
N ALA A 520 -4.42 -26.23 -21.65
CA ALA A 520 -4.78 -26.54 -23.04
C ALA A 520 -4.63 -25.30 -23.94
N GLN A 521 -5.16 -24.15 -23.51
CA GLN A 521 -5.01 -22.89 -24.23
C GLN A 521 -3.55 -22.49 -24.43
N LYS A 522 -2.69 -22.72 -23.43
CA LYS A 522 -1.25 -22.42 -23.50
C LYS A 522 -0.53 -23.36 -24.47
N ASN A 523 -0.87 -24.64 -24.47
CA ASN A 523 -0.26 -25.64 -25.35
C ASN A 523 -0.66 -25.40 -26.81
N ILE A 524 -1.94 -25.15 -27.09
CA ILE A 524 -2.39 -24.84 -28.45
C ILE A 524 -1.83 -23.50 -28.94
N LYS A 525 -1.68 -22.50 -28.05
CA LYS A 525 -0.96 -21.26 -28.41
C LYS A 525 0.49 -21.52 -28.78
N LYS A 526 1.20 -22.43 -28.10
CA LYS A 526 2.58 -22.81 -28.44
C LYS A 526 2.65 -23.55 -29.78
N GLU A 527 1.74 -24.50 -30.02
CA GLU A 527 1.64 -25.20 -31.31
C GLU A 527 1.34 -24.22 -32.45
N MET A 528 0.43 -23.27 -32.24
CA MET A 528 0.14 -22.23 -33.21
C MET A 528 1.30 -21.27 -33.42
N VAL A 529 2.11 -20.94 -32.41
CA VAL A 529 3.31 -20.10 -32.59
C VAL A 529 4.28 -20.68 -33.63
N ILE A 530 4.31 -22.00 -33.82
CA ILE A 530 5.09 -22.67 -34.87
C ILE A 530 4.47 -22.43 -36.28
N VAL A 531 3.14 -22.20 -36.35
CA VAL A 531 2.35 -21.96 -37.57
C VAL A 531 2.17 -20.45 -37.90
N VAL A 532 2.42 -19.55 -36.95
CA VAL A 532 2.06 -18.10 -36.96
C VAL A 532 2.80 -17.22 -38.00
N ILE A 533 3.60 -17.76 -38.90
CA ILE A 533 4.21 -16.93 -39.96
C ILE A 533 3.22 -16.61 -41.12
N SER A 534 2.10 -17.32 -41.27
CA SER A 534 1.24 -17.13 -42.45
C SER A 534 -0.23 -16.76 -42.23
N ASN A 535 -1.00 -17.27 -41.25
CA ASN A 535 -2.43 -16.93 -41.13
C ASN A 535 -2.99 -17.20 -39.71
N TYR A 536 -3.08 -16.18 -38.84
CA TYR A 536 -3.77 -16.32 -37.55
C TYR A 536 -5.29 -16.45 -37.75
N ASN A 537 -5.81 -17.67 -37.75
CA ASN A 537 -7.24 -17.95 -37.83
C ASN A 537 -7.79 -18.29 -36.44
N ILE A 538 -8.52 -17.36 -35.83
CA ILE A 538 -9.18 -17.54 -34.53
C ILE A 538 -10.12 -18.76 -34.53
N LYS A 539 -10.79 -19.07 -35.64
CA LYS A 539 -11.61 -20.29 -35.75
C LYS A 539 -10.76 -21.55 -35.66
N GLN A 540 -9.59 -21.57 -36.29
CA GLN A 540 -8.69 -22.71 -36.21
C GLN A 540 -8.16 -22.90 -34.78
N TYR A 541 -7.85 -21.80 -34.07
CA TYR A 541 -7.47 -21.86 -32.66
C TYR A 541 -8.57 -22.48 -31.81
N TYR A 542 -9.81 -21.98 -31.92
CA TYR A 542 -10.94 -22.51 -31.15
C TYR A 542 -11.36 -23.92 -31.59
N SER A 543 -11.17 -24.28 -32.87
CA SER A 543 -11.39 -25.65 -33.36
C SER A 543 -10.39 -26.60 -32.69
N MET A 544 -9.09 -26.31 -32.76
CA MET A 544 -8.05 -27.13 -32.12
C MET A 544 -8.26 -27.23 -30.61
N LEU A 545 -8.69 -26.14 -29.97
CA LEU A 545 -9.04 -26.12 -28.55
C LEU A 545 -10.24 -27.00 -28.24
N ASN A 546 -11.33 -26.86 -28.99
CA ASN A 546 -12.52 -27.67 -28.76
C ASN A 546 -12.27 -29.14 -29.08
N ASP A 547 -11.47 -29.46 -30.12
CA ASP A 547 -11.09 -30.84 -30.45
C ASP A 547 -10.24 -31.46 -29.34
N TYR A 548 -9.25 -30.72 -28.83
CA TYR A 548 -8.44 -31.17 -27.69
C TYR A 548 -9.30 -31.41 -26.45
N LEU A 549 -10.13 -30.43 -26.06
CA LEU A 549 -10.97 -30.53 -24.87
C LEU A 549 -12.02 -31.65 -25.01
N LYS A 550 -12.55 -31.86 -26.22
CA LYS A 550 -13.48 -32.95 -26.51
C LYS A 550 -12.81 -34.32 -26.39
N ASN A 551 -11.59 -34.47 -26.91
CA ASN A 551 -10.87 -35.74 -26.87
C ASN A 551 -10.33 -36.07 -25.47
N ALA A 552 -9.88 -35.06 -24.72
CA ALA A 552 -9.29 -35.25 -23.40
C ALA A 552 -10.35 -35.33 -22.28
N PHE A 553 -11.43 -34.56 -22.38
CA PHE A 553 -12.38 -34.37 -21.28
C PHE A 553 -13.85 -34.50 -21.69
N GLY A 554 -14.17 -34.75 -22.97
CA GLY A 554 -15.54 -34.81 -23.46
C GLY A 554 -16.23 -33.44 -23.62
N TRP A 555 -15.50 -32.34 -23.39
CA TRP A 555 -16.03 -30.98 -23.46
C TRP A 555 -16.08 -30.48 -24.91
N VAL A 556 -17.27 -30.15 -25.40
CA VAL A 556 -17.51 -29.73 -26.78
C VAL A 556 -17.30 -28.22 -26.96
N GLY A 557 -17.12 -27.48 -25.87
CA GLY A 557 -16.71 -26.08 -25.90
C GLY A 557 -16.38 -25.51 -24.52
N CYS A 558 -15.62 -24.42 -24.51
CA CYS A 558 -15.37 -23.63 -23.31
C CYS A 558 -15.45 -22.12 -23.61
N TRP A 559 -15.99 -21.34 -22.67
CA TRP A 559 -16.15 -19.89 -22.81
C TRP A 559 -15.55 -19.16 -21.61
N HIS A 560 -14.89 -18.03 -21.85
CA HIS A 560 -14.44 -17.12 -20.80
C HIS A 560 -15.36 -15.90 -20.71
N SER A 561 -15.96 -15.74 -19.54
CA SER A 561 -16.88 -14.65 -19.21
C SER A 561 -16.39 -13.88 -17.99
N VAL A 562 -16.88 -12.65 -17.84
CA VAL A 562 -16.68 -11.85 -16.64
C VAL A 562 -18.04 -11.69 -15.99
N CYS A 563 -18.17 -12.17 -14.74
CA CYS A 563 -19.33 -11.93 -13.91
C CYS A 563 -19.11 -10.63 -13.13
N ILE A 564 -20.05 -9.70 -13.23
CA ILE A 564 -20.06 -8.45 -12.46
C ILE A 564 -21.31 -8.46 -11.58
N ILE A 565 -21.10 -8.27 -10.28
CA ILE A 565 -22.11 -8.29 -9.23
C ILE A 565 -22.14 -6.92 -8.55
N ILE A 566 -23.32 -6.33 -8.43
CA ILE A 566 -23.54 -5.12 -7.63
C ILE A 566 -23.50 -5.51 -6.14
N ALA A 567 -22.71 -4.80 -5.35
CA ALA A 567 -22.72 -4.95 -3.91
C ALA A 567 -23.91 -4.17 -3.29
N ASN A 568 -25.12 -4.73 -3.24
CA ASN A 568 -26.36 -4.10 -2.70
C ASN A 568 -26.63 -2.65 -3.20
N ASN A 569 -27.54 -1.87 -2.58
CA ASN A 569 -28.10 -0.58 -3.04
C ASN A 569 -27.10 0.56 -3.46
N TYR A 570 -25.79 0.30 -3.52
CA TYR A 570 -24.76 1.27 -3.90
C TYR A 570 -24.59 1.44 -5.42
N ALA A 571 -25.20 0.63 -6.29
CA ALA A 571 -25.09 0.84 -7.74
C ALA A 571 -25.65 2.19 -8.21
N LYS A 572 -26.72 2.67 -7.56
CA LYS A 572 -27.28 3.99 -7.83
C LYS A 572 -26.32 5.11 -7.43
N ILE A 573 -25.67 4.95 -6.28
CA ILE A 573 -24.65 5.89 -5.78
C ILE A 573 -23.43 5.90 -6.73
N ALA A 574 -22.96 4.71 -7.13
CA ALA A 574 -21.84 4.54 -8.06
C ALA A 574 -22.12 5.18 -9.43
N TYR A 575 -23.35 5.01 -9.93
CA TYR A 575 -23.83 5.64 -11.15
C TYR A 575 -23.84 7.17 -11.02
N GLU A 576 -24.50 7.71 -9.99
CA GLU A 576 -24.63 9.16 -9.77
C GLU A 576 -23.26 9.85 -9.58
N GLU A 577 -22.35 9.23 -8.82
CA GLU A 577 -20.99 9.77 -8.61
C GLU A 577 -20.16 9.74 -9.90
N SER A 578 -20.18 8.60 -10.62
CA SER A 578 -19.46 8.46 -11.89
C SER A 578 -19.99 9.43 -12.94
N LEU A 579 -21.32 9.65 -12.95
CA LEU A 579 -22.00 10.59 -13.83
C LEU A 579 -21.57 12.03 -13.53
N LYS A 580 -21.56 12.43 -12.26
CA LYS A 580 -21.15 13.76 -11.82
C LYS A 580 -19.71 14.08 -12.20
N LEU A 581 -18.79 13.16 -11.89
CA LEU A 581 -17.36 13.33 -12.20
C LEU A 581 -17.12 13.47 -13.71
N LEU A 582 -17.80 12.66 -14.52
CA LEU A 582 -17.68 12.74 -15.97
C LEU A 582 -18.30 14.02 -16.55
N ALA A 583 -19.45 14.47 -16.03
CA ALA A 583 -20.11 15.70 -16.45
C ALA A 583 -19.25 16.94 -16.16
N GLU A 584 -18.69 17.04 -14.95
CA GLU A 584 -17.73 18.09 -14.58
C GLU A 584 -16.51 18.10 -15.51
N GLU A 585 -16.02 16.92 -15.91
CA GLU A 585 -14.86 16.79 -16.80
C GLU A 585 -15.12 17.18 -18.25
N ILE A 586 -16.32 16.87 -18.76
CA ILE A 586 -16.76 17.28 -20.11
C ILE A 586 -16.99 18.80 -20.15
N GLN A 587 -17.65 19.37 -19.14
CA GLN A 587 -17.91 20.81 -19.05
C GLN A 587 -16.62 21.65 -18.97
N ASN A 588 -15.56 21.11 -18.39
CA ASN A 588 -14.24 21.76 -18.32
C ASN A 588 -13.47 21.81 -19.67
N ASN A 589 -14.11 21.44 -20.79
CA ASN A 589 -13.76 21.73 -22.19
C ASN A 589 -12.31 21.43 -22.68
N LYS A 590 -11.53 20.64 -21.94
CA LYS A 590 -10.11 20.34 -22.27
C LYS A 590 -9.89 19.07 -23.09
N TYR A 591 -10.92 18.35 -23.51
CA TYR A 591 -10.76 17.01 -24.11
C TYR A 591 -11.44 16.87 -25.47
N CYS A 592 -10.66 16.44 -26.47
CA CYS A 592 -11.15 16.01 -27.79
C CYS A 592 -11.75 14.60 -27.73
N VAL A 593 -12.73 14.35 -26.85
CA VAL A 593 -13.44 13.07 -26.76
C VAL A 593 -14.19 12.79 -28.06
N ASN A 594 -14.38 11.52 -28.42
CA ASN A 594 -15.20 11.15 -29.57
C ASN A 594 -16.63 11.69 -29.39
N GLN A 595 -17.11 12.52 -30.32
CA GLN A 595 -18.43 13.15 -30.21
C GLN A 595 -19.57 12.11 -30.15
N ASN A 596 -19.40 10.93 -30.75
CA ASN A 596 -20.40 9.86 -30.66
C ASN A 596 -20.48 9.27 -29.25
N ILE A 597 -19.36 9.21 -28.52
CA ILE A 597 -19.33 8.79 -27.11
C ILE A 597 -20.02 9.84 -26.23
N VAL A 598 -19.82 11.13 -26.54
CA VAL A 598 -20.54 12.23 -25.87
C VAL A 598 -22.05 12.12 -26.12
N GLN A 599 -22.48 11.83 -27.35
CA GLN A 599 -23.90 11.65 -27.68
C GLN A 599 -24.53 10.45 -26.98
N LEU A 600 -23.85 9.30 -26.93
CA LEU A 600 -24.31 8.13 -26.20
C LEU A 600 -24.44 8.42 -24.69
N PHE A 601 -23.50 9.18 -24.13
CA PHE A 601 -23.56 9.63 -22.74
C PHE A 601 -24.78 10.53 -22.47
N VAL A 602 -25.00 11.53 -23.32
CA VAL A 602 -26.14 12.45 -23.21
C VAL A 602 -27.47 11.67 -23.28
N LYS A 603 -27.59 10.70 -24.18
CA LYS A 603 -28.76 9.81 -24.24
C LYS A 603 -28.94 8.99 -22.96
N ALA A 604 -27.85 8.48 -22.38
CA ALA A 604 -27.89 7.73 -21.12
C ALA A 604 -28.33 8.62 -19.94
N ILE A 605 -27.86 9.87 -19.87
CA ILE A 605 -28.30 10.86 -18.87
C ILE A 605 -29.79 11.15 -18.99
N ASN A 606 -30.27 11.33 -20.22
CA ASN A 606 -31.67 11.68 -20.47
C ASN A 606 -32.63 10.48 -20.33
N GLY A 607 -32.12 9.28 -20.01
CA GLY A 607 -32.93 8.08 -19.90
C GLY A 607 -33.43 7.53 -21.25
N GLU A 608 -32.96 8.07 -22.37
CA GLU A 608 -33.40 7.74 -23.74
C GLU A 608 -32.69 6.49 -24.31
N TYR A 609 -32.10 5.65 -23.46
CA TYR A 609 -31.35 4.47 -23.88
C TYR A 609 -32.27 3.24 -24.01
N GLU A 610 -32.85 3.04 -25.20
CA GLU A 610 -33.68 1.85 -25.50
C GLU A 610 -32.84 0.59 -25.77
N LYS A 611 -33.14 -0.50 -25.06
CA LYS A 611 -32.44 -1.80 -25.14
C LYS A 611 -32.50 -2.49 -26.53
N ASN A 612 -33.43 -2.09 -27.42
CA ASN A 612 -33.77 -2.85 -28.63
C ASN A 612 -33.58 -2.13 -29.98
N GLN A 613 -33.09 -0.89 -30.01
CA GLN A 613 -32.73 -0.23 -31.27
C GLN A 613 -31.21 -0.32 -31.54
N VAL A 614 -30.72 -1.53 -31.84
CA VAL A 614 -29.43 -1.71 -32.52
C VAL A 614 -29.63 -1.53 -34.04
N ALA A 615 -30.28 -0.43 -34.42
CA ALA A 615 -30.16 0.14 -35.76
C ALA A 615 -29.36 1.43 -35.59
N MET A 616 -28.04 1.31 -35.78
CA MET A 616 -27.18 2.49 -35.87
C MET A 616 -27.70 3.44 -36.96
N PRO A 617 -27.58 4.77 -36.79
CA PRO A 617 -27.72 5.69 -37.91
C PRO A 617 -26.74 5.28 -39.04
N PRO A 618 -27.08 5.51 -40.33
CA PRO A 618 -26.27 5.09 -41.48
C PRO A 618 -24.85 5.69 -41.57
N TYR A 619 -24.45 6.53 -40.62
CA TYR A 619 -23.19 7.27 -40.63
C TYR A 619 -22.09 6.70 -39.73
N PHE A 620 -22.13 5.39 -39.42
CA PHE A 620 -20.96 4.68 -38.87
C PHE A 620 -19.95 4.26 -39.97
N PHE A 621 -19.88 5.00 -41.07
CA PHE A 621 -18.82 4.84 -42.07
C PHE A 621 -17.61 5.68 -41.70
N SER A 622 -16.65 5.02 -41.06
CA SER A 622 -15.25 5.42 -40.92
C SER A 622 -14.95 6.64 -40.03
N ILE A 623 -13.87 6.51 -39.25
CA ILE A 623 -13.13 7.56 -38.52
C ILE A 623 -13.62 7.86 -37.08
N SER A 624 -12.83 7.43 -36.08
CA SER A 624 -12.21 8.33 -35.06
C SER A 624 -11.87 7.71 -33.68
N ILE A 625 -12.02 6.40 -33.44
CA ILE A 625 -11.35 5.78 -32.27
C ILE A 625 -9.93 5.34 -32.65
N THR A 626 -9.81 4.74 -33.83
CA THR A 626 -8.55 4.21 -34.36
C THR A 626 -7.59 5.31 -34.81
N SER A 627 -8.06 6.39 -35.45
CA SER A 627 -7.17 7.46 -35.96
C SER A 627 -6.52 8.31 -34.85
N LYS A 628 -7.23 8.61 -33.76
CA LYS A 628 -6.70 9.38 -32.62
C LYS A 628 -5.75 8.55 -31.74
N ILE A 629 -5.98 7.24 -31.64
CA ILE A 629 -5.04 6.30 -31.01
C ILE A 629 -3.78 6.16 -31.87
N LEU A 630 -3.90 6.15 -33.21
CA LEU A 630 -2.76 6.12 -34.13
C LEU A 630 -1.85 7.36 -34.00
N SER A 631 -2.42 8.57 -33.88
CA SER A 631 -1.63 9.80 -33.72
C SER A 631 -0.93 9.94 -32.37
N SER A 632 -1.46 9.32 -31.30
CA SER A 632 -0.86 9.43 -29.96
C SER A 632 0.25 8.42 -29.69
N THR A 633 0.35 7.36 -30.48
CA THR A 633 1.17 6.17 -30.15
C THR A 633 2.35 5.97 -31.10
N LEU A 634 2.36 6.62 -32.26
CA LEU A 634 3.46 6.58 -33.23
C LEU A 634 3.79 8.03 -33.62
N ASN A 635 5.01 8.49 -33.32
CA ASN A 635 5.52 9.80 -33.73
C ASN A 635 5.70 9.85 -35.26
N PHE A 636 4.61 9.90 -36.03
CA PHE A 636 4.64 10.20 -37.45
C PHE A 636 4.45 11.71 -37.65
N THR A 637 5.41 12.33 -38.34
CA THR A 637 5.44 13.76 -38.66
C THR A 637 4.52 14.15 -39.82
N SER A 638 3.75 13.21 -40.37
CA SER A 638 2.75 13.46 -41.40
C SER A 638 1.39 12.86 -40.98
N ASN A 639 0.34 13.68 -41.11
CA ASN A 639 -1.03 13.31 -40.79
C ASN A 639 -1.53 12.23 -41.77
N PRO A 640 -1.74 10.96 -41.36
CA PRO A 640 -2.14 9.87 -42.26
C PRO A 640 -3.59 10.02 -42.76
N ALA A 641 -4.35 10.99 -42.23
CA ALA A 641 -5.67 11.35 -42.75
C ALA A 641 -5.64 12.02 -44.14
N LYS A 642 -4.46 12.40 -44.65
CA LYS A 642 -4.32 13.01 -46.00
C LYS A 642 -4.12 12.00 -47.13
N THR A 643 -3.94 10.70 -46.86
CA THR A 643 -3.66 9.68 -47.89
C THR A 643 -4.69 8.55 -48.00
N MET A 644 -5.75 8.55 -47.18
CA MET A 644 -6.91 7.68 -47.40
C MET A 644 -7.96 8.40 -48.25
N PRO A 645 -8.21 8.00 -49.51
CA PRO A 645 -9.29 8.56 -50.30
C PRO A 645 -10.63 8.18 -49.68
N TYR A 646 -11.35 9.19 -49.21
CA TYR A 646 -12.78 9.12 -48.91
C TYR A 646 -13.53 8.74 -50.18
N VAL A 647 -14.28 7.64 -50.15
CA VAL A 647 -15.40 7.45 -51.08
C VAL A 647 -16.66 7.90 -50.36
N ARG A 648 -17.18 9.07 -50.78
CA ARG A 648 -18.53 9.54 -50.47
C ARG A 648 -19.53 8.55 -51.03
N PHE A 649 -20.53 8.16 -50.24
CA PHE A 649 -21.85 7.85 -50.76
C PHE A 649 -22.84 8.74 -50.02
N GLY A 650 -23.50 9.61 -50.78
CA GLY A 650 -24.62 10.41 -50.29
C GLY A 650 -25.90 9.60 -50.26
N SER A 651 -26.85 10.10 -49.49
CA SER A 651 -28.29 9.90 -49.68
C SER A 651 -28.85 11.30 -49.99
N ASP A 652 -29.10 11.68 -51.24
CA ASP A 652 -30.43 11.49 -51.80
C ASP A 652 -31.04 10.09 -51.60
N TRP A 653 -32.28 10.13 -51.09
CA TRP A 653 -33.22 9.07 -50.70
C TRP A 653 -33.16 8.60 -49.24
#